data_AF-A0A7J3DNZ7-F1
#
_entry.id   AF-A0A7J3DNZ7-F1
#
_cell.length_a   1.000
_cell.length_b   1.000
_cell.length_c   1.000
_cell.angle_alpha   90.00
_cell.angle_beta   90.00
_cell.angle_gamma   90.00
#
_symmetry.space_group_name_H-M   'P 1'
#
loop_
_entity.id
_entity.type
_entity.pdbx_description
1 polymer ?
#
loop_
_entity_poly.entity_id
_entity_poly.type
_entity_poly.pdbx_seq_one_letter_code
_entity_poly.pdbx_strand_id
1 'polypeptide(L)'
;MNKFFFVNFVFIFFLSFSITEALIVPQVYFTEINLAKTNFNPGETIEGTVSLWNYEQFSMNDLVFHFQLLGEEVNGVPTQMIDNQIGKEVFSLSAGEKKTLSFSYQLPQNLPKGNFVFRIQLANIKGEEMSWIEKIIAVGGEGKFLILENYWIIKDNQKLSPGAGVYYQPGEIPKVEFDVINNTQFTITAFSKIITYKRNVGEQVINEFEGEKIILKPNGKEKIEMELPKLEKPETYLSEIRFYDIESKQPISNSIYFRWIISGTDDAEILFVNPDKDSYKAGEEAKISIQYTGPAHFEKEGEEGKIEIKIFDQKGELVGKREKEIILKPGQEKISVPITRDVENPKIVTTILKGEKALDQYAIQKPLLKEEAKEEPKKMSFFEKNKNLIAISSLIVLLILIIVLFLKKRKIFFFSLFLAGLFFGNYILAATQVTGGCCDTTIVFNSPLPNQTFKKGDLINFSGKFKVTSCGNGLFFNKVTFYVTEDKEIPITDCCGHSQDDCGTAFSCKCDIGCNQCYGATSTSYTSCNFKWCDEVKYLDTTRGYKIYKFGEIYPPDVAKGSKPYWVEYNQNFIIPKNLDFCGPARFYVQYSGTHWDEHWHWNITYQKGRINCPPTASISCDPHLCNSSDCIAYTGCVFTLLNKSTDPDNDIVESKWDIIGWGTDEDLVCTTSTNPLCNFAIPTNLLTPGTYTVKLEVKDSAGEVSSATITFSLLRDAVADFLCSSDNQNWKNCEEIKPFRNQKIYLKDISTPSEGATKIVKRTWKINGNVFDSDNNENPSVNLPEHSNVIELEIVDDKGRTAKNAHTISTLLPLPWWREIPPTIWLEKFLTSISSFFLKPGL
;
A
#
# COMPACT_ATOMS: atom_id res chain seq x y z
N MET A 1 -1.58 14.60 -45.60
CA MET A 1 -1.73 14.60 -44.12
C MET A 1 -1.55 13.23 -43.44
N ASN A 2 -1.54 12.09 -44.15
CA ASN A 2 -1.42 10.75 -43.52
C ASN A 2 0.01 10.21 -43.29
N LYS A 3 1.08 10.88 -43.74
CA LYS A 3 2.48 10.43 -43.50
C LYS A 3 3.14 11.07 -42.28
N PHE A 4 2.62 12.20 -41.78
CA PHE A 4 3.20 12.89 -40.61
C PHE A 4 2.77 12.26 -39.26
N PHE A 5 1.68 11.49 -39.27
CA PHE A 5 1.16 10.79 -38.09
C PHE A 5 1.88 9.47 -37.79
N PHE A 6 2.43 8.80 -38.81
CA PHE A 6 3.14 7.53 -38.60
C PHE A 6 4.56 7.72 -38.05
N VAL A 7 5.19 8.87 -38.34
CA VAL A 7 6.56 9.15 -37.90
C VAL A 7 6.65 9.57 -36.43
N ASN A 8 5.61 10.22 -35.88
CA ASN A 8 5.58 10.55 -34.44
C ASN A 8 5.22 9.34 -33.54
N PHE A 9 4.48 8.35 -34.06
CA PHE A 9 4.11 7.17 -33.29
C PHE A 9 5.29 6.17 -33.15
N VAL A 10 6.22 6.17 -34.11
CA VAL A 10 7.43 5.34 -34.07
C VAL A 10 8.54 5.98 -33.22
N PHE A 11 8.60 7.30 -33.12
CA PHE A 11 9.65 7.98 -32.35
C PHE A 11 9.49 7.89 -30.82
N ILE A 12 8.27 7.69 -30.31
CA ILE A 12 8.02 7.54 -28.87
C ILE A 12 8.42 6.13 -28.36
N PHE A 13 8.62 5.15 -29.25
CA PHE A 13 9.00 3.78 -28.86
C PHE A 13 10.51 3.50 -28.82
N PHE A 14 11.37 4.43 -29.27
CA PHE A 14 12.81 4.19 -29.43
C PHE A 14 13.73 4.99 -28.49
N LEU A 15 13.20 5.78 -27.55
CA LEU A 15 13.99 6.35 -26.46
C LEU A 15 14.06 5.37 -25.28
N SER A 16 14.54 4.15 -25.53
CA SER A 16 15.06 3.29 -24.47
C SER A 16 16.43 3.83 -24.10
N PHE A 17 16.48 4.77 -23.16
CA PHE A 17 17.73 5.13 -22.52
C PHE A 17 18.29 3.85 -21.88
N SER A 18 19.45 3.42 -22.35
CA SER A 18 20.23 2.37 -21.70
C SER A 18 20.78 2.95 -20.41
N ILE A 19 19.96 2.96 -19.36
CA ILE A 19 20.42 3.24 -18.01
C ILE A 19 21.20 2.01 -17.57
N THR A 20 22.43 2.21 -17.10
CA THR A 20 23.19 1.19 -16.39
C THR A 20 22.46 0.89 -15.08
N GLU A 21 21.58 -0.12 -15.10
CA GLU A 21 20.89 -0.64 -13.93
C GLU A 21 21.92 -1.40 -13.09
N ALA A 22 22.20 -1.00 -11.84
CA ALA A 22 22.88 -1.92 -10.95
C ALA A 22 21.91 -2.98 -10.43
N LEU A 23 22.49 -3.98 -9.77
CA LEU A 23 21.82 -5.23 -9.48
C LEU A 23 20.93 -5.09 -8.24
N ILE A 24 19.70 -4.64 -8.46
CA ILE A 24 18.65 -4.72 -7.44
C ILE A 24 18.29 -6.20 -7.27
N VAL A 25 18.38 -6.72 -6.03
CA VAL A 25 17.93 -8.09 -5.75
C VAL A 25 16.45 -8.22 -6.07
N PRO A 26 15.94 -9.42 -6.38
CA PRO A 26 14.51 -9.61 -6.56
C PRO A 26 13.69 -9.12 -5.35
N GLN A 27 12.67 -8.31 -5.64
CA GLN A 27 11.90 -7.53 -4.68
C GLN A 27 10.71 -8.33 -4.13
N VAL A 28 11.04 -9.33 -3.32
CA VAL A 28 10.07 -10.08 -2.51
C VAL A 28 10.12 -9.53 -1.09
N TYR A 29 8.99 -9.06 -0.55
CA TYR A 29 8.95 -8.41 0.76
C TYR A 29 8.24 -9.28 1.78
N PHE A 30 8.74 -9.26 3.01
CA PHE A 30 7.95 -9.63 4.16
C PHE A 30 6.97 -8.52 4.51
N THR A 31 5.74 -8.89 4.82
CA THR A 31 4.64 -7.96 5.16
C THR A 31 4.19 -8.13 6.60
N GLU A 32 4.38 -9.30 7.19
CA GLU A 32 3.94 -9.60 8.54
C GLU A 32 4.71 -10.80 9.12
N ILE A 33 4.99 -10.78 10.43
CA ILE A 33 5.47 -11.91 11.21
C ILE A 33 4.60 -12.06 12.46
N ASN A 34 4.10 -13.28 12.67
CA ASN A 34 3.29 -13.63 13.83
C ASN A 34 3.97 -14.76 14.61
N LEU A 35 4.26 -14.51 15.90
CA LEU A 35 4.79 -15.49 16.84
C LEU A 35 3.77 -15.77 17.93
N ALA A 36 3.66 -17.02 18.37
CA ALA A 36 2.77 -17.39 19.48
C ALA A 36 3.19 -16.77 20.83
N LYS A 37 4.51 -16.54 21.02
CA LYS A 37 5.10 -15.91 22.21
C LYS A 37 6.43 -15.24 21.86
N THR A 38 6.92 -14.38 22.75
CA THR A 38 8.22 -13.68 22.59
C THR A 38 9.21 -13.99 23.72
N ASN A 39 8.83 -14.82 24.70
CA ASN A 39 9.70 -15.26 25.78
C ASN A 39 9.98 -16.76 25.62
N PHE A 40 11.26 -17.13 25.59
CA PHE A 40 11.72 -18.48 25.33
C PHE A 40 12.81 -18.91 26.33
N ASN A 41 12.97 -20.22 26.49
CA ASN A 41 14.15 -20.81 27.11
C ASN A 41 15.10 -21.35 26.03
N PRO A 42 16.41 -21.48 26.31
CA PRO A 42 17.32 -22.17 25.39
C PRO A 42 16.80 -23.57 25.04
N GLY A 43 16.99 -24.00 23.79
CA GLY A 43 16.48 -25.28 23.29
C GLY A 43 15.01 -25.30 22.89
N GLU A 44 14.21 -24.29 23.27
CA GLU A 44 12.81 -24.19 22.83
C GLU A 44 12.71 -23.89 21.33
N THR A 45 11.56 -24.23 20.76
CA THR A 45 11.26 -23.96 19.35
C THR A 45 10.44 -22.68 19.21
N ILE A 46 10.88 -21.81 18.31
CA ILE A 46 10.12 -20.67 17.83
C ILE A 46 9.28 -21.13 16.65
N GLU A 47 7.97 -21.02 16.81
CA GLU A 47 6.99 -21.35 15.76
C GLU A 47 6.14 -20.12 15.47
N GLY A 48 5.76 -19.96 14.21
CA GLY A 48 4.99 -18.83 13.77
C GLY A 48 4.62 -18.89 12.29
N THR A 49 4.07 -17.79 11.81
CA THR A 49 3.76 -17.59 10.40
C THR A 49 4.36 -16.29 9.90
N VAL A 50 4.71 -16.28 8.62
CA VAL A 50 5.25 -15.09 7.96
C VAL A 50 4.56 -14.88 6.62
N SER A 51 4.20 -13.63 6.32
CA SER A 51 3.51 -13.25 5.09
C SER A 51 4.48 -12.58 4.12
N LEU A 52 4.55 -13.10 2.89
CA LEU A 52 5.41 -12.64 1.81
C LEU A 52 4.57 -12.07 0.67
N TRP A 53 5.15 -11.12 -0.06
CA TRP A 53 4.61 -10.63 -1.32
C TRP A 53 5.72 -10.50 -2.36
N ASN A 54 5.60 -11.25 -3.45
CA ASN A 54 6.44 -11.08 -4.63
C ASN A 54 5.93 -9.90 -5.47
N TYR A 55 6.67 -8.78 -5.49
CA TYR A 55 6.31 -7.62 -6.31
C TYR A 55 6.90 -7.68 -7.72
N GLU A 56 7.68 -8.71 -8.02
CA GLU A 56 8.25 -8.90 -9.35
C GLU A 56 7.21 -9.30 -10.39
N GLN A 57 7.55 -9.03 -11.65
CA GLN A 57 6.79 -9.47 -12.81
C GLN A 57 7.17 -10.89 -13.27
N PHE A 58 8.06 -11.56 -12.54
CA PHE A 58 8.51 -12.92 -12.79
C PHE A 58 8.33 -13.80 -11.55
N SER A 59 8.33 -15.11 -11.75
CA SER A 59 8.26 -16.06 -10.66
C SER A 59 9.62 -16.19 -9.99
N MET A 60 9.59 -16.25 -8.65
CA MET A 60 10.73 -16.56 -7.80
C MET A 60 10.66 -18.02 -7.43
N ASN A 61 11.59 -18.80 -7.99
CA ASN A 61 11.75 -20.20 -7.60
C ASN A 61 12.76 -20.29 -6.45
N ASP A 62 12.94 -21.51 -5.94
CA ASP A 62 14.01 -21.89 -5.00
C ASP A 62 14.29 -21.00 -3.78
N LEU A 63 13.23 -20.37 -3.27
CA LEU A 63 13.27 -19.58 -2.06
C LEU A 63 13.40 -20.46 -0.83
N VAL A 64 14.18 -19.99 0.15
CA VAL A 64 14.38 -20.64 1.43
C VAL A 64 14.48 -19.59 2.54
N PHE A 65 14.05 -19.95 3.75
CA PHE A 65 14.24 -19.12 4.93
C PHE A 65 15.59 -19.40 5.59
N HIS A 66 16.34 -18.34 5.88
CA HIS A 66 17.48 -18.36 6.78
C HIS A 66 17.04 -17.76 8.11
N PHE A 67 17.03 -18.56 9.16
CA PHE A 67 16.74 -18.13 10.52
C PHE A 67 18.02 -17.64 11.16
N GLN A 68 18.02 -16.39 11.62
CA GLN A 68 19.15 -15.76 12.27
C GLN A 68 18.73 -15.32 13.66
N LEU A 69 19.54 -15.65 14.65
CA LEU A 69 19.46 -15.09 15.99
C LEU A 69 20.61 -14.11 16.13
N LEU A 70 20.29 -12.84 16.33
CA LEU A 70 21.27 -11.77 16.39
C LEU A 70 21.30 -11.17 17.80
N GLY A 71 22.49 -10.71 18.20
CA GLY A 71 22.72 -10.07 19.49
C GLY A 71 22.14 -8.66 19.56
N GLU A 72 22.70 -7.86 20.47
CA GLU A 72 22.25 -6.48 20.68
C GLU A 72 22.40 -5.62 19.42
N GLU A 73 21.48 -4.66 19.25
CA GLU A 73 21.51 -3.67 18.17
C GLU A 73 22.25 -2.41 18.60
N VAL A 74 23.05 -1.86 17.70
CA VAL A 74 23.61 -0.50 17.82
C VAL A 74 23.08 0.31 16.65
N ASN A 75 22.36 1.40 16.94
CA ASN A 75 21.65 2.20 15.94
C ASN A 75 20.73 1.34 15.04
N GLY A 76 19.99 0.40 15.63
CA GLY A 76 19.06 -0.48 14.90
C GLY A 76 19.72 -1.57 14.05
N VAL A 77 21.05 -1.68 14.05
CA VAL A 77 21.78 -2.73 13.33
C VAL A 77 22.31 -3.77 14.33
N PRO A 78 21.96 -5.05 14.18
CA PRO A 78 22.45 -6.10 15.06
C PRO A 78 23.97 -6.29 14.98
N THR A 79 24.61 -6.45 16.14
CA THR A 79 26.08 -6.43 16.23
C THR A 79 26.76 -7.80 16.33
N GLN A 80 26.01 -8.90 16.44
CA GLN A 80 26.57 -10.25 16.56
C GLN A 80 25.64 -11.28 15.95
N MET A 81 26.16 -12.26 15.22
CA MET A 81 25.41 -13.45 14.81
C MET A 81 25.53 -14.52 15.87
N ILE A 82 24.49 -14.72 16.67
CA ILE A 82 24.46 -15.70 17.75
C ILE A 82 24.20 -17.10 17.19
N ASP A 83 23.28 -17.20 16.24
CA ASP A 83 22.98 -18.44 15.54
C ASP A 83 22.45 -18.18 14.13
N ASN A 84 22.70 -19.13 13.23
CA ASN A 84 22.22 -19.08 11.85
C ASN A 84 21.86 -20.50 11.41
N GLN A 85 20.61 -20.69 10.97
CA GLN A 85 20.09 -21.96 10.51
C GLN A 85 19.33 -21.79 9.20
N ILE A 86 19.64 -22.63 8.22
CA ILE A 86 18.92 -22.66 6.95
C ILE A 86 17.71 -23.58 7.08
N GLY A 87 16.54 -23.07 6.69
CA GLY A 87 15.30 -23.82 6.62
C GLY A 87 15.40 -24.96 5.62
N LYS A 88 14.72 -26.06 5.91
CA LYS A 88 14.74 -27.26 5.04
C LYS A 88 13.77 -27.17 3.87
N GLU A 89 12.78 -26.28 3.97
CA GLU A 89 11.71 -26.16 2.99
C GLU A 89 12.09 -25.13 1.93
N VAL A 90 12.14 -25.61 0.69
CA VAL A 90 12.31 -24.77 -0.50
C VAL A 90 10.92 -24.52 -1.08
N PHE A 91 10.62 -23.27 -1.42
CA PHE A 91 9.34 -22.86 -1.98
C PHE A 91 9.52 -21.89 -3.16
N SER A 92 8.40 -21.47 -3.74
CA SER A 92 8.36 -20.51 -4.84
C SER A 92 7.25 -19.50 -4.62
N LEU A 93 7.36 -18.33 -5.25
CA LEU A 93 6.32 -17.32 -5.35
C LEU A 93 6.14 -16.91 -6.81
N SER A 94 4.93 -17.03 -7.33
CA SER A 94 4.55 -16.55 -8.65
C SER A 94 4.60 -15.01 -8.68
N ALA A 95 4.69 -14.41 -9.87
CA ALA A 95 4.63 -12.96 -10.02
C ALA A 95 3.38 -12.36 -9.33
N GLY A 96 3.55 -11.35 -8.48
CA GLY A 96 2.45 -10.72 -7.73
C GLY A 96 1.87 -11.55 -6.58
N GLU A 97 2.34 -12.78 -6.34
CA GLU A 97 1.77 -13.69 -5.34
C GLU A 97 1.98 -13.16 -3.91
N LYS A 98 0.91 -13.19 -3.12
CA LYS A 98 0.94 -13.03 -1.66
C LYS A 98 0.77 -14.40 -1.03
N LYS A 99 1.67 -14.78 -0.12
CA LYS A 99 1.66 -16.10 0.51
C LYS A 99 2.05 -16.01 1.97
N THR A 100 1.28 -16.68 2.83
CA THR A 100 1.64 -16.88 4.24
C THR A 100 2.20 -18.28 4.41
N LEU A 101 3.36 -18.38 5.05
CA LEU A 101 4.07 -19.64 5.31
C LEU A 101 4.29 -19.82 6.81
N SER A 102 4.11 -21.04 7.29
CA SER A 102 4.51 -21.41 8.64
C SER A 102 6.01 -21.68 8.70
N PHE A 103 6.61 -21.50 9.86
CA PHE A 103 8.02 -21.85 10.09
C PHE A 103 8.22 -22.40 11.50
N SER A 104 9.33 -23.12 11.67
CA SER A 104 9.78 -23.68 12.94
C SER A 104 11.30 -23.58 13.02
N TYR A 105 11.80 -23.01 14.12
CA TYR A 105 13.23 -22.78 14.37
C TYR A 105 13.58 -23.19 15.80
N GLN A 106 14.58 -24.05 15.97
CA GLN A 106 14.99 -24.55 17.29
C GLN A 106 16.13 -23.70 17.85
N LEU A 107 15.91 -23.06 19.00
CA LEU A 107 16.95 -22.26 19.65
C LEU A 107 18.11 -23.14 20.13
N PRO A 108 19.37 -22.66 20.05
CA PRO A 108 20.50 -23.34 20.67
C PRO A 108 20.29 -23.57 22.18
N GLN A 109 20.83 -24.68 22.68
CA GLN A 109 20.64 -25.09 24.08
C GLN A 109 21.43 -24.24 25.08
N ASN A 110 22.48 -23.55 24.63
CA ASN A 110 23.44 -22.87 25.50
C ASN A 110 23.41 -21.34 25.36
N LEU A 111 22.26 -20.78 24.99
CA LEU A 111 22.13 -19.33 24.85
C LEU A 111 22.28 -18.59 26.19
N PRO A 112 22.93 -17.42 26.20
CA PRO A 112 22.95 -16.55 27.35
C PRO A 112 21.59 -15.84 27.52
N LYS A 113 21.38 -15.26 28.69
CA LYS A 113 20.17 -14.52 29.02
C LYS A 113 20.22 -13.17 28.33
N GLY A 114 19.15 -12.79 27.65
CA GLY A 114 19.10 -11.47 27.02
C GLY A 114 17.95 -11.31 26.05
N ASN A 115 17.90 -10.11 25.47
CA ASN A 115 17.07 -9.83 24.32
C ASN A 115 17.88 -10.11 23.05
N PHE A 116 17.26 -10.78 22.10
CA PHE A 116 17.84 -11.11 20.81
C PHE A 116 16.91 -10.65 19.70
N VAL A 117 17.50 -10.34 18.55
CA VAL A 117 16.74 -10.09 17.33
C VAL A 117 16.62 -11.41 16.59
N PHE A 118 15.40 -11.95 16.55
CA PHE A 118 15.08 -13.07 15.69
C PHE A 118 14.73 -12.56 14.31
N ARG A 119 15.57 -12.88 13.33
CA ARG A 119 15.41 -12.47 11.94
C ARG A 119 15.09 -13.68 11.07
N ILE A 120 14.07 -13.54 10.23
CA ILE A 120 13.81 -14.45 9.12
C ILE A 120 14.28 -13.73 7.86
N GLN A 121 15.38 -14.21 7.29
CA GLN A 121 15.96 -13.71 6.06
C GLN A 121 15.49 -14.59 4.90
N LEU A 122 14.90 -13.99 3.88
CA LEU A 122 14.62 -14.67 2.62
C LEU A 122 15.88 -14.73 1.78
N ALA A 123 16.21 -15.91 1.27
CA ALA A 123 17.30 -16.12 0.33
C ALA A 123 16.87 -17.15 -0.73
N ASN A 124 17.67 -17.29 -1.79
CA ASN A 124 17.60 -18.48 -2.64
C ASN A 124 18.46 -19.61 -2.07
N ILE A 125 18.41 -20.80 -2.69
CA ILE A 125 19.24 -21.95 -2.28
C ILE A 125 20.75 -21.73 -2.45
N LYS A 126 21.21 -20.67 -3.14
CA LYS A 126 22.63 -20.28 -3.20
C LYS A 126 23.02 -19.33 -2.06
N GLY A 127 22.08 -18.97 -1.19
CA GLY A 127 22.32 -18.06 -0.06
C GLY A 127 22.35 -16.58 -0.46
N GLU A 128 21.90 -16.22 -1.67
CA GLU A 128 21.74 -14.82 -2.06
C GLU A 128 20.49 -14.23 -1.38
N GLU A 129 20.75 -13.23 -0.54
CA GLU A 129 19.78 -12.63 0.37
C GLU A 129 18.91 -11.58 -0.33
N MET A 130 17.59 -11.64 -0.11
CA MET A 130 16.61 -10.76 -0.78
C MET A 130 15.96 -9.75 0.15
N SER A 131 15.34 -10.18 1.25
CA SER A 131 14.63 -9.33 2.23
C SER A 131 14.56 -10.02 3.59
N TRP A 132 14.15 -9.33 4.64
CA TRP A 132 14.01 -9.95 5.95
C TRP A 132 12.92 -9.33 6.79
N ILE A 133 12.56 -10.01 7.88
CA ILE A 133 11.71 -9.45 8.93
C ILE A 133 12.25 -9.84 10.29
N GLU A 134 12.10 -8.94 11.25
CA GLU A 134 12.69 -9.06 12.58
C GLU A 134 11.63 -9.03 13.67
N LYS A 135 11.92 -9.74 14.76
CA LYS A 135 11.19 -9.65 16.01
C LYS A 135 12.16 -9.73 17.18
N ILE A 136 12.04 -8.83 18.14
CA ILE A 136 12.77 -8.94 19.41
C ILE A 136 12.13 -10.06 20.23
N ILE A 137 12.96 -10.99 20.70
CA ILE A 137 12.59 -12.06 21.62
C ILE A 137 13.47 -12.00 22.88
N ALA A 138 12.96 -12.48 24.00
CA ALA A 138 13.71 -12.61 25.24
C ALA A 138 14.00 -14.10 25.50
N VAL A 139 15.26 -14.42 25.84
CA VAL A 139 15.70 -15.76 26.20
C VAL A 139 16.19 -15.79 27.65
N GLY A 140 15.67 -16.72 28.45
CA GLY A 140 15.87 -16.78 29.91
C GLY A 140 17.08 -17.59 30.43
N GLY A 141 17.99 -18.05 29.58
CA GLY A 141 19.03 -19.04 29.95
C GLY A 141 20.33 -18.47 30.54
N GLU A 142 21.06 -19.25 31.34
CA GLU A 142 22.45 -18.94 31.73
C GLU A 142 23.41 -19.97 31.14
N GLY A 143 23.28 -20.23 29.84
CA GLY A 143 24.05 -21.28 29.16
C GLY A 143 25.56 -21.04 29.13
N LYS A 144 26.33 -22.10 28.88
CA LYS A 144 27.76 -22.01 28.57
C LYS A 144 27.93 -21.33 27.21
N PHE A 145 28.27 -20.05 27.18
CA PHE A 145 28.42 -19.29 25.95
C PHE A 145 29.74 -18.52 25.91
N LEU A 146 30.48 -18.68 24.82
CA LEU A 146 31.71 -17.97 24.49
C LEU A 146 31.39 -16.83 23.53
N ILE A 147 31.98 -15.67 23.77
CA ILE A 147 31.89 -14.51 22.89
C ILE A 147 33.17 -14.45 22.06
N LEU A 148 33.01 -14.42 20.74
CA LEU A 148 34.08 -14.20 19.77
C LEU A 148 34.04 -12.75 19.32
N GLU A 149 35.13 -12.02 19.54
CA GLU A 149 35.25 -10.60 19.20
C GLU A 149 36.67 -10.24 18.72
N ASN A 150 36.87 -8.97 18.33
CA ASN A 150 38.17 -8.43 17.89
C ASN A 150 38.86 -9.31 16.84
N TYR A 151 38.12 -9.73 15.82
CA TYR A 151 38.57 -10.69 14.82
C TYR A 151 39.09 -10.02 13.54
N TRP A 152 40.18 -10.55 12.99
CA TRP A 152 40.95 -9.98 11.89
C TRP A 152 41.49 -11.06 10.96
N ILE A 153 41.64 -10.73 9.68
CA ILE A 153 42.48 -11.49 8.74
C ILE A 153 43.91 -10.99 8.89
N ILE A 154 44.87 -11.90 9.00
CA ILE A 154 46.29 -11.60 9.10
C ILE A 154 46.95 -11.91 7.75
N LYS A 155 47.48 -10.88 7.10
CA LYS A 155 48.28 -11.01 5.88
C LYS A 155 49.45 -10.02 5.94
N ASP A 156 50.66 -10.49 5.61
CA ASP A 156 51.88 -9.67 5.61
C ASP A 156 52.11 -8.90 6.93
N ASN A 157 51.79 -9.53 8.07
CA ASN A 157 51.81 -8.95 9.42
C ASN A 157 50.87 -7.75 9.64
N GLN A 158 49.89 -7.55 8.75
CA GLN A 158 48.85 -6.54 8.91
C GLN A 158 47.52 -7.18 9.32
N LYS A 159 46.77 -6.46 10.16
CA LYS A 159 45.40 -6.81 10.55
C LYS A 159 44.43 -6.17 9.58
N LEU A 160 43.73 -6.99 8.83
CA LEU A 160 42.76 -6.58 7.84
C LEU A 160 41.35 -6.95 8.31
N SER A 161 40.38 -6.11 7.95
CA SER A 161 38.98 -6.35 8.31
C SER A 161 38.52 -7.74 7.85
N PRO A 162 37.72 -8.45 8.64
CA PRO A 162 37.22 -9.79 8.28
C PRO A 162 36.37 -9.82 7.01
N GLY A 163 35.78 -8.68 6.62
CA GLY A 163 35.04 -8.55 5.37
C GLY A 163 35.88 -8.11 4.20
N ALA A 164 37.16 -7.78 4.41
CA ALA A 164 38.00 -7.13 3.41
C ALA A 164 38.10 -7.88 2.08
N GLY A 165 37.85 -9.20 2.05
CA GLY A 165 38.00 -9.98 0.82
C GLY A 165 39.46 -10.03 0.38
N VAL A 166 40.35 -10.31 1.32
CA VAL A 166 41.80 -10.31 1.10
C VAL A 166 42.13 -11.35 0.02
N TYR A 167 42.94 -10.94 -0.97
CA TYR A 167 43.39 -11.80 -2.05
C TYR A 167 44.49 -12.76 -1.60
N TYR A 168 44.43 -13.98 -2.07
CA TYR A 168 45.41 -15.04 -1.84
C TYR A 168 45.77 -15.69 -3.17
N GLN A 169 47.02 -16.14 -3.30
CA GLN A 169 47.42 -16.97 -4.44
C GLN A 169 46.88 -18.40 -4.28
N PRO A 170 46.65 -19.14 -5.38
CA PRO A 170 46.35 -20.57 -5.31
C PRO A 170 47.32 -21.31 -4.39
N GLY A 171 46.78 -21.96 -3.37
CA GLY A 171 47.54 -22.73 -2.40
C GLY A 171 48.15 -21.94 -1.23
N GLU A 172 47.98 -20.63 -1.18
CA GLU A 172 48.29 -19.81 0.00
C GLU A 172 47.27 -20.08 1.12
N ILE A 173 47.70 -20.01 2.38
CA ILE A 173 46.89 -20.34 3.55
C ILE A 173 46.51 -19.04 4.28
N PRO A 174 45.22 -18.64 4.31
CA PRO A 174 44.80 -17.48 5.07
C PRO A 174 44.95 -17.71 6.57
N LYS A 175 45.34 -16.66 7.30
CA LYS A 175 45.44 -16.68 8.77
C LYS A 175 44.45 -15.70 9.36
N VAL A 176 43.87 -16.06 10.50
CA VAL A 176 42.95 -15.20 11.25
C VAL A 176 43.33 -15.15 12.72
N GLU A 177 43.04 -14.02 13.36
CA GLU A 177 43.23 -13.79 14.79
C GLU A 177 41.90 -13.32 15.38
N PHE A 178 41.51 -13.79 16.56
CA PHE A 178 40.37 -13.27 17.31
C PHE A 178 40.47 -13.54 18.81
N ASP A 179 39.67 -12.82 19.59
CA ASP A 179 39.56 -13.03 21.03
C ASP A 179 38.37 -13.95 21.34
N VAL A 180 38.57 -14.92 22.24
CA VAL A 180 37.53 -15.77 22.83
C VAL A 180 37.36 -15.39 24.29
N ILE A 181 36.13 -15.06 24.66
CA ILE A 181 35.79 -14.57 26.00
C ILE A 181 34.74 -15.46 26.63
N ASN A 182 35.00 -15.92 27.85
CA ASN A 182 34.05 -16.64 28.67
C ASN A 182 33.52 -15.71 29.77
N ASN A 183 32.41 -15.03 29.54
CA ASN A 183 31.75 -14.19 30.54
C ASN A 183 30.83 -14.97 31.50
N THR A 184 30.84 -16.30 31.42
CA THR A 184 29.97 -17.15 32.25
C THR A 184 30.65 -17.55 33.56
N GLN A 185 29.86 -18.11 34.48
CA GLN A 185 30.35 -18.69 35.73
C GLN A 185 30.94 -20.11 35.55
N PHE A 186 30.87 -20.68 34.34
CA PHE A 186 31.30 -22.05 34.06
C PHE A 186 32.72 -22.08 33.50
N THR A 187 33.48 -23.13 33.83
CA THR A 187 34.64 -23.50 33.01
C THR A 187 34.11 -24.15 31.73
N ILE A 188 34.47 -23.59 30.58
CA ILE A 188 34.01 -24.06 29.27
C ILE A 188 35.14 -24.83 28.59
N THR A 189 34.80 -26.02 28.10
CA THR A 189 35.71 -26.88 27.33
C THR A 189 35.12 -27.03 25.94
N ALA A 190 35.80 -26.48 24.93
CA ALA A 190 35.25 -26.30 23.59
C ALA A 190 36.25 -26.68 22.51
N PHE A 191 35.77 -26.86 21.28
CA PHE A 191 36.59 -26.92 20.07
C PHE A 191 35.96 -25.99 19.02
N SER A 192 36.79 -25.38 18.17
CA SER A 192 36.29 -24.58 17.05
C SER A 192 35.92 -25.48 15.88
N LYS A 193 34.96 -25.04 15.09
CA LYS A 193 34.63 -25.61 13.79
C LYS A 193 34.75 -24.50 12.75
N ILE A 194 35.51 -24.75 11.69
CA ILE A 194 35.62 -23.87 10.52
C ILE A 194 34.79 -24.49 9.41
N ILE A 195 33.83 -23.75 8.88
CA ILE A 195 33.07 -24.14 7.69
C ILE A 195 33.35 -23.11 6.61
N THR A 196 33.92 -23.54 5.49
CA THR A 196 34.16 -22.66 4.34
C THR A 196 33.12 -22.92 3.27
N TYR A 197 32.32 -21.91 2.99
CA TYR A 197 31.34 -21.88 1.92
C TYR A 197 31.94 -21.27 0.66
N LYS A 198 31.45 -21.70 -0.50
CA LYS A 198 31.52 -20.89 -1.71
C LYS A 198 30.66 -19.64 -1.45
N ARG A 199 31.25 -18.44 -1.59
CA ARG A 199 30.71 -17.07 -1.43
C ARG A 199 29.78 -16.75 -0.25
N ASN A 200 28.69 -17.48 -0.03
CA ASN A 200 27.64 -17.20 0.95
C ASN A 200 27.29 -18.42 1.81
N VAL A 201 26.80 -18.15 3.03
CA VAL A 201 26.17 -19.20 3.85
C VAL A 201 24.93 -19.72 3.14
N GLY A 202 24.84 -21.04 2.98
CA GLY A 202 23.76 -21.74 2.28
C GLY A 202 24.11 -22.24 0.89
N GLU A 203 25.20 -21.74 0.31
CA GLU A 203 25.78 -22.34 -0.89
C GLU A 203 26.55 -23.63 -0.55
N GLN A 204 27.38 -24.09 -1.50
CA GLN A 204 28.20 -25.29 -1.37
C GLN A 204 29.22 -25.13 -0.23
N VAL A 205 29.21 -26.07 0.72
CA VAL A 205 30.30 -26.26 1.68
C VAL A 205 31.50 -26.84 0.93
N ILE A 206 32.59 -26.08 0.89
CA ILE A 206 33.84 -26.43 0.22
C ILE A 206 34.75 -27.23 1.16
N ASN A 207 34.80 -26.83 2.43
CA ASN A 207 35.61 -27.51 3.42
C ASN A 207 35.00 -27.35 4.83
N GLU A 208 35.30 -28.31 5.70
CA GLU A 208 34.88 -28.35 7.10
C GLU A 208 36.00 -28.96 7.93
N PHE A 209 36.42 -28.26 9.00
CA PHE A 209 37.51 -28.69 9.88
C PHE A 209 37.18 -28.42 11.35
N GLU A 210 37.59 -29.33 12.23
CA GLU A 210 37.54 -29.17 13.69
C GLU A 210 38.91 -28.75 14.23
N GLY A 211 38.96 -27.59 14.88
CA GLY A 211 40.15 -27.06 15.52
C GLY A 211 40.51 -27.73 16.83
N GLU A 212 41.59 -27.24 17.44
CA GLU A 212 42.07 -27.76 18.71
C GLU A 212 41.11 -27.44 19.86
N LYS A 213 41.20 -28.29 20.89
CA LYS A 213 40.45 -28.12 22.13
C LYS A 213 41.01 -26.95 22.94
N ILE A 214 40.11 -26.09 23.42
CA ILE A 214 40.42 -25.01 24.37
C ILE A 214 39.68 -25.21 25.70
N ILE A 215 40.24 -24.66 26.77
CA ILE A 215 39.64 -24.66 28.11
C ILE A 215 39.70 -23.25 28.68
N LEU A 216 38.55 -22.57 28.74
CA LEU A 216 38.45 -21.23 29.30
C LEU A 216 37.79 -21.28 30.68
N LYS A 217 38.50 -20.76 31.68
CA LYS A 217 37.97 -20.52 33.03
C LYS A 217 36.91 -19.40 33.02
N PRO A 218 36.06 -19.30 34.05
CA PRO A 218 35.13 -18.18 34.22
C PRO A 218 35.84 -16.82 34.12
N ASN A 219 35.23 -15.88 33.40
CA ASN A 219 35.78 -14.54 33.08
C ASN A 219 37.14 -14.58 32.35
N GLY A 220 37.49 -15.73 31.75
CA GLY A 220 38.71 -15.90 30.98
C GLY A 220 38.60 -15.25 29.61
N LYS A 221 39.73 -14.72 29.13
CA LYS A 221 39.91 -14.22 27.76
C LYS A 221 41.18 -14.82 27.18
N GLU A 222 41.09 -15.36 25.98
CA GLU A 222 42.21 -15.95 25.24
C GLU A 222 42.21 -15.40 23.83
N LYS A 223 43.39 -15.11 23.29
CA LYS A 223 43.56 -14.74 21.89
C LYS A 223 43.93 -16.00 21.11
N ILE A 224 43.20 -16.26 20.04
CA ILE A 224 43.41 -17.42 19.16
C ILE A 224 43.88 -16.94 17.80
N GLU A 225 44.92 -17.60 17.30
CA GLU A 225 45.34 -17.53 15.91
C GLU A 225 45.06 -18.88 15.26
N MET A 226 44.51 -18.86 14.05
CA MET A 226 44.22 -20.09 13.31
C MET A 226 44.33 -19.91 11.80
N GLU A 227 44.57 -21.03 11.12
CA GLU A 227 44.67 -21.11 9.67
C GLU A 227 43.31 -21.49 9.08
N LEU A 228 42.90 -20.80 8.02
CA LEU A 228 41.76 -21.20 7.19
C LEU A 228 42.21 -22.26 6.18
N PRO A 229 41.27 -23.00 5.54
CA PRO A 229 41.62 -24.03 4.59
C PRO A 229 42.50 -23.56 3.42
N LYS A 230 43.52 -24.36 3.09
CA LYS A 230 44.26 -24.22 1.83
C LYS A 230 43.37 -24.59 0.66
N LEU A 231 43.13 -23.67 -0.27
CA LEU A 231 42.36 -23.89 -1.49
C LEU A 231 43.17 -23.45 -2.73
N GLU A 232 42.82 -23.96 -3.90
CA GLU A 232 43.54 -23.71 -5.17
C GLU A 232 42.65 -23.07 -6.25
N LYS A 233 41.33 -23.27 -6.17
CA LYS A 233 40.39 -22.80 -7.19
C LYS A 233 40.17 -21.28 -7.02
N PRO A 234 40.36 -20.45 -8.07
CA PRO A 234 39.94 -19.06 -8.06
C PRO A 234 38.44 -18.93 -7.81
N GLU A 235 38.09 -18.21 -6.76
CA GLU A 235 36.72 -18.05 -6.26
C GLU A 235 36.71 -17.10 -5.05
N THR A 236 35.54 -16.61 -4.68
CA THR A 236 35.32 -15.96 -3.38
C THR A 236 34.83 -16.96 -2.33
N TYR A 237 35.47 -16.97 -1.17
CA TYR A 237 35.14 -17.86 -0.07
C TYR A 237 34.65 -17.09 1.16
N LEU A 238 33.77 -17.74 1.92
CA LEU A 238 33.32 -17.28 3.22
C LEU A 238 33.58 -18.36 4.25
N SER A 239 34.46 -18.10 5.20
CA SER A 239 34.74 -19.02 6.31
C SER A 239 33.99 -18.58 7.56
N GLU A 240 33.16 -19.46 8.10
CA GLU A 240 32.52 -19.33 9.40
C GLU A 240 33.34 -20.04 10.47
N ILE A 241 33.55 -19.40 11.61
CA ILE A 241 34.17 -20.00 12.79
C ILE A 241 33.20 -19.94 13.95
N ARG A 242 32.98 -21.10 14.59
CA ARG A 242 32.08 -21.24 15.74
C ARG A 242 32.59 -22.31 16.70
N PHE A 243 32.39 -22.12 18.00
CA PHE A 243 32.77 -23.09 19.02
C PHE A 243 31.62 -24.01 19.41
N TYR A 244 31.98 -25.26 19.65
CA TYR A 244 31.08 -26.34 20.05
C TYR A 244 31.56 -26.95 21.37
N ASP A 245 30.59 -27.29 22.22
CA ASP A 245 30.86 -27.99 23.48
C ASP A 245 31.29 -29.43 23.19
N ILE A 246 32.31 -29.91 23.88
CA ILE A 246 32.91 -31.23 23.60
C ILE A 246 31.93 -32.37 23.90
N GLU A 247 31.11 -32.23 24.94
CA GLU A 247 30.24 -33.30 25.43
C GLU A 247 28.94 -33.36 24.63
N SER A 248 28.25 -32.22 24.52
CA SER A 248 26.94 -32.12 23.87
C SER A 248 27.02 -31.97 22.35
N LYS A 249 28.19 -31.59 21.82
CA LYS A 249 28.40 -31.23 20.40
C LYS A 249 27.45 -30.14 19.90
N GLN A 250 26.91 -29.33 20.83
CA GLN A 250 26.05 -28.19 20.52
C GLN A 250 26.89 -26.90 20.40
N PRO A 251 26.45 -25.93 19.58
CA PRO A 251 27.12 -24.64 19.51
C PRO A 251 27.04 -23.90 20.84
N ILE A 252 28.16 -23.26 21.20
CA ILE A 252 28.33 -22.51 22.45
C ILE A 252 29.05 -21.18 22.19
N SER A 253 29.01 -20.65 20.98
CA SER A 253 29.47 -19.29 20.68
C SER A 253 28.65 -18.63 19.58
N ASN A 254 28.80 -17.32 19.46
CA ASN A 254 28.42 -16.60 18.25
C ASN A 254 29.31 -17.05 17.09
N SER A 255 28.82 -16.87 15.86
CA SER A 255 29.59 -17.08 14.64
C SER A 255 30.37 -15.81 14.29
N ILE A 256 31.60 -15.99 13.81
CA ILE A 256 32.36 -14.95 13.13
C ILE A 256 32.66 -15.40 11.71
N TYR A 257 32.69 -14.46 10.78
CA TYR A 257 32.82 -14.75 9.35
C TYR A 257 34.02 -14.02 8.77
N PHE A 258 34.76 -14.70 7.89
CA PHE A 258 35.91 -14.15 7.17
C PHE A 258 35.73 -14.34 5.68
N ARG A 259 35.77 -13.24 4.93
CA ARG A 259 35.71 -13.24 3.48
C ARG A 259 37.11 -13.11 2.90
N TRP A 260 37.44 -13.99 1.96
CA TRP A 260 38.75 -14.04 1.31
C TRP A 260 38.61 -14.58 -0.11
N ILE A 261 39.55 -14.21 -0.97
CA ILE A 261 39.47 -14.47 -2.41
C ILE A 261 40.73 -15.22 -2.85
N ILE A 262 40.58 -16.26 -3.65
CA ILE A 262 41.71 -16.79 -4.42
C ILE A 262 41.71 -16.13 -5.79
N SER A 263 42.78 -15.40 -6.10
CA SER A 263 42.87 -14.65 -7.34
C SER A 263 42.92 -15.59 -8.56
N GLY A 264 42.21 -15.19 -9.62
CA GLY A 264 42.27 -15.83 -10.93
C GLY A 264 41.13 -15.37 -11.83
N THR A 265 41.19 -15.74 -13.10
CA THR A 265 40.24 -15.28 -14.14
C THR A 265 39.16 -16.30 -14.47
N ASP A 266 39.22 -17.49 -13.87
CA ASP A 266 38.29 -18.59 -14.09
C ASP A 266 37.25 -18.68 -12.96
N ASP A 267 36.64 -17.53 -12.66
CA ASP A 267 35.61 -17.34 -11.66
C ASP A 267 34.45 -16.55 -12.28
N ALA A 268 33.23 -16.99 -12.01
CA ALA A 268 32.00 -16.29 -12.33
C ALA A 268 30.89 -16.94 -11.51
N GLU A 269 29.80 -16.23 -11.27
CA GLU A 269 28.68 -16.78 -10.52
C GLU A 269 27.34 -16.31 -11.06
N ILE A 270 26.38 -17.23 -11.13
CA ILE A 270 24.97 -16.93 -11.38
C ILE A 270 24.31 -16.67 -10.03
N LEU A 271 23.83 -15.45 -9.82
CA LEU A 271 23.20 -15.00 -8.57
C LEU A 271 21.71 -15.35 -8.54
N PHE A 272 20.99 -15.03 -9.63
CA PHE A 272 19.56 -15.29 -9.77
C PHE A 272 19.21 -15.76 -11.18
N VAL A 273 18.21 -16.64 -11.28
CA VAL A 273 17.59 -17.07 -12.53
C VAL A 273 16.09 -17.03 -12.31
N ASN A 274 15.38 -16.18 -13.06
CA ASN A 274 13.96 -15.94 -12.85
C ASN A 274 13.19 -16.06 -14.17
N PRO A 275 12.33 -17.08 -14.34
CA PRO A 275 11.47 -17.19 -15.49
C PRO A 275 10.25 -16.27 -15.38
N ASP A 276 9.79 -15.74 -16.51
CA ASP A 276 8.55 -14.96 -16.57
C ASP A 276 7.29 -15.76 -16.24
N LYS A 277 7.33 -17.09 -16.41
CA LYS A 277 6.18 -18.00 -16.18
C LYS A 277 6.63 -19.37 -15.69
N ASP A 278 5.68 -20.11 -15.11
CA ASP A 278 5.89 -21.48 -14.63
C ASP A 278 5.46 -22.55 -15.63
N SER A 279 4.92 -22.15 -16.78
CA SER A 279 4.49 -23.05 -17.85
C SER A 279 4.54 -22.33 -19.19
N TYR A 280 4.85 -23.07 -20.24
CA TYR A 280 4.96 -22.56 -21.59
C TYR A 280 4.28 -23.47 -22.61
N LYS A 281 3.70 -22.87 -23.64
CA LYS A 281 3.16 -23.58 -24.81
C LYS A 281 4.20 -23.74 -25.90
N ALA A 282 4.04 -24.78 -26.72
CA ALA A 282 4.86 -24.97 -27.92
C ALA A 282 4.80 -23.71 -28.81
N GLY A 283 5.96 -23.21 -29.21
CA GLY A 283 6.09 -21.98 -30.00
C GLY A 283 6.16 -20.68 -29.18
N GLU A 284 5.93 -20.72 -27.87
CA GLU A 284 6.19 -19.56 -27.00
C GLU A 284 7.70 -19.34 -26.78
N GLU A 285 8.05 -18.13 -26.33
CA GLU A 285 9.38 -17.83 -25.82
C GLU A 285 9.34 -17.68 -24.30
N ALA A 286 10.19 -18.44 -23.61
CA ALA A 286 10.43 -18.26 -22.18
C ALA A 286 11.40 -17.09 -21.97
N LYS A 287 10.98 -16.06 -21.25
CA LYS A 287 11.83 -14.90 -20.95
C LYS A 287 12.49 -15.14 -19.60
N ILE A 288 13.80 -15.37 -19.62
CA ILE A 288 14.58 -15.67 -18.43
C ILE A 288 15.42 -14.45 -18.06
N SER A 289 15.21 -13.92 -16.86
CA SER A 289 16.07 -12.88 -16.28
C SER A 289 17.17 -13.55 -15.47
N ILE A 290 18.42 -13.17 -15.72
CA ILE A 290 19.60 -13.74 -15.09
C ILE A 290 20.43 -12.60 -14.51
N GLN A 291 20.78 -12.71 -13.23
CA GLN A 291 21.79 -11.85 -12.62
C GLN A 291 23.04 -12.69 -12.37
N TYR A 292 24.20 -12.13 -12.68
CA TYR A 292 25.47 -12.83 -12.56
C TYR A 292 26.60 -11.86 -12.22
N THR A 293 27.74 -12.43 -11.85
CA THR A 293 29.02 -11.73 -11.71
C THR A 293 30.14 -12.47 -12.40
N GLY A 294 31.16 -11.73 -12.82
CA GLY A 294 32.46 -12.28 -13.22
C GLY A 294 33.41 -12.49 -12.04
N PRO A 295 34.72 -12.64 -12.32
CA PRO A 295 35.74 -12.90 -11.32
C PRO A 295 35.77 -11.84 -10.22
N ALA A 296 36.02 -12.27 -8.99
CA ALA A 296 36.14 -11.36 -7.85
C ALA A 296 37.33 -10.38 -7.96
N HIS A 297 38.40 -10.77 -8.66
CA HIS A 297 39.59 -9.93 -8.93
C HIS A 297 39.40 -9.12 -10.24
N PHE A 298 38.47 -8.18 -10.24
CA PHE A 298 38.16 -7.36 -11.42
C PHE A 298 39.01 -6.08 -11.44
N GLU A 299 40.27 -6.20 -11.88
CA GLU A 299 41.14 -5.03 -12.11
C GLU A 299 41.33 -4.71 -13.62
N LYS A 300 40.73 -5.49 -14.53
CA LYS A 300 40.91 -5.38 -15.99
C LYS A 300 39.58 -5.36 -16.73
N GLU A 301 39.60 -4.90 -17.98
CA GLU A 301 38.48 -5.04 -18.94
C GLU A 301 37.95 -6.48 -18.88
N GLY A 302 36.64 -6.62 -18.65
CA GLY A 302 36.03 -7.92 -18.40
C GLY A 302 36.26 -8.89 -19.56
N GLU A 303 36.65 -10.12 -19.22
CA GLU A 303 36.89 -11.15 -20.22
C GLU A 303 35.57 -11.61 -20.85
N GLU A 304 35.62 -12.12 -22.08
CA GLU A 304 34.45 -12.65 -22.77
C GLU A 304 34.01 -14.00 -22.17
N GLY A 305 32.70 -14.15 -22.01
CA GLY A 305 32.04 -15.37 -21.56
C GLY A 305 30.73 -15.62 -22.32
N LYS A 306 30.05 -16.70 -21.98
CA LYS A 306 28.78 -17.08 -22.58
C LYS A 306 27.83 -17.65 -21.55
N ILE A 307 26.58 -17.18 -21.55
CA ILE A 307 25.49 -17.79 -20.80
C ILE A 307 24.79 -18.81 -21.70
N GLU A 308 24.72 -20.06 -21.26
CA GLU A 308 23.88 -21.11 -21.86
C GLU A 308 22.67 -21.35 -20.97
N ILE A 309 21.46 -21.34 -21.56
CA ILE A 309 20.22 -21.71 -20.89
C ILE A 309 19.66 -22.95 -21.56
N LYS A 310 19.33 -23.97 -20.76
CA LYS A 310 18.63 -25.18 -21.18
C LYS A 310 17.37 -25.35 -20.34
N ILE A 311 16.25 -25.57 -21.01
CA ILE A 311 14.94 -25.78 -20.39
C ILE A 311 14.55 -27.23 -20.65
N PHE A 312 14.20 -27.94 -19.57
CA PHE A 312 13.79 -29.34 -19.61
C PHE A 312 12.37 -29.51 -19.10
N ASP A 313 11.65 -30.48 -19.66
CA ASP A 313 10.34 -30.90 -19.13
C ASP A 313 10.48 -31.81 -17.90
N GLN A 314 9.34 -32.23 -17.36
CA GLN A 314 9.27 -33.10 -16.18
C GLN A 314 9.86 -34.49 -16.40
N LYS A 315 10.06 -34.92 -17.66
CA LYS A 315 10.72 -36.18 -18.02
C LYS A 315 12.24 -36.01 -18.17
N GLY A 316 12.74 -34.78 -18.04
CA GLY A 316 14.14 -34.44 -18.27
C GLY A 316 14.49 -34.28 -19.76
N GLU A 317 13.50 -34.19 -20.65
CA GLU A 317 13.74 -33.98 -22.07
C GLU A 317 13.93 -32.48 -22.36
N LEU A 318 14.90 -32.16 -23.22
CA LEU A 318 15.19 -30.77 -23.60
C LEU A 318 14.04 -30.19 -24.44
N VAL A 319 13.50 -29.05 -24.00
CA VAL A 319 12.38 -28.36 -24.66
C VAL A 319 12.76 -26.96 -25.18
N GLY A 320 13.85 -26.39 -24.69
CA GLY A 320 14.36 -25.10 -25.16
C GLY A 320 15.85 -24.94 -24.85
N LYS A 321 16.57 -24.23 -25.72
CA LYS A 321 17.97 -23.89 -25.53
C LYS A 321 18.29 -22.53 -26.13
N ARG A 322 19.10 -21.71 -25.45
CA ARG A 322 19.66 -20.47 -25.98
C ARG A 322 21.05 -20.23 -25.42
N GLU A 323 21.88 -19.52 -26.18
CA GLU A 323 23.18 -19.04 -25.76
C GLU A 323 23.27 -17.53 -26.00
N LYS A 324 23.99 -16.81 -25.14
CA LYS A 324 24.26 -15.37 -25.28
C LYS A 324 25.69 -15.07 -24.82
N GLU A 325 26.44 -14.33 -25.64
CA GLU A 325 27.75 -13.79 -25.28
C GLU A 325 27.59 -12.67 -24.25
N ILE A 326 28.49 -12.65 -23.27
CA ILE A 326 28.51 -11.69 -22.17
C ILE A 326 29.94 -11.25 -21.88
N ILE A 327 30.07 -10.11 -21.22
CA ILE A 327 31.31 -9.72 -20.54
C ILE A 327 31.22 -10.26 -19.10
N LEU A 328 32.27 -10.94 -18.64
CA LEU A 328 32.40 -11.49 -17.28
C LEU A 328 32.67 -10.35 -16.28
N LYS A 329 31.62 -9.58 -16.02
CA LYS A 329 31.50 -8.57 -14.97
C LYS A 329 30.10 -8.70 -14.33
N PRO A 330 29.81 -8.06 -13.18
CA PRO A 330 28.45 -8.02 -12.68
C PRO A 330 27.51 -7.49 -13.76
N GLY A 331 26.37 -8.15 -13.91
CA GLY A 331 25.43 -7.82 -14.97
C GLY A 331 24.11 -8.54 -14.83
N GLN A 332 23.11 -7.99 -15.51
CA GLN A 332 21.79 -8.59 -15.64
C GLN A 332 21.46 -8.78 -17.11
N GLU A 333 20.89 -9.94 -17.42
CA GLU A 333 20.53 -10.31 -18.78
C GLU A 333 19.11 -10.85 -18.87
N LYS A 334 18.37 -10.42 -19.90
CA LYS A 334 17.04 -10.94 -20.23
C LYS A 334 17.14 -11.73 -21.53
N ILE A 335 17.03 -13.05 -21.45
CA ILE A 335 17.24 -13.96 -22.58
C ILE A 335 15.92 -14.65 -22.91
N SER A 336 15.52 -14.58 -24.19
CA SER A 336 14.33 -15.26 -24.70
C SER A 336 14.70 -16.64 -25.28
N VAL A 337 14.13 -17.69 -24.72
CA VAL A 337 14.41 -19.09 -25.08
C VAL A 337 13.19 -19.68 -25.79
N PRO A 338 13.29 -20.09 -27.06
CA PRO A 338 12.16 -20.67 -27.79
C PRO A 338 11.81 -22.05 -27.24
N ILE A 339 10.51 -22.28 -27.03
CA ILE A 339 9.96 -23.51 -26.49
C ILE A 339 9.41 -24.40 -27.61
N THR A 340 9.91 -25.62 -27.71
CA THR A 340 9.58 -26.56 -28.80
C THR A 340 8.32 -27.38 -28.53
N ARG A 341 7.90 -27.49 -27.27
CA ARG A 341 6.75 -28.30 -26.85
C ARG A 341 6.13 -27.73 -25.57
N ASP A 342 4.86 -28.02 -25.33
CA ASP A 342 4.19 -27.67 -24.08
C ASP A 342 4.98 -28.22 -22.88
N VAL A 343 5.22 -27.36 -21.89
CA VAL A 343 5.92 -27.72 -20.65
C VAL A 343 5.27 -27.03 -19.45
N GLU A 344 5.04 -27.79 -18.40
CA GLU A 344 4.58 -27.29 -17.11
C GLU A 344 5.65 -27.56 -16.06
N ASN A 345 5.93 -26.57 -15.20
CA ASN A 345 6.99 -26.62 -14.20
C ASN A 345 8.36 -27.06 -14.79
N PRO A 346 8.89 -26.31 -15.78
CA PRO A 346 10.14 -26.65 -16.42
C PRO A 346 11.30 -26.59 -15.42
N LYS A 347 12.29 -27.47 -15.61
CA LYS A 347 13.60 -27.32 -15.00
C LYS A 347 14.47 -26.45 -15.90
N ILE A 348 14.95 -25.33 -15.37
CA ILE A 348 15.79 -24.39 -16.12
C ILE A 348 17.21 -24.50 -15.58
N VAL A 349 18.16 -24.83 -16.45
CA VAL A 349 19.58 -24.93 -16.14
C VAL A 349 20.31 -23.82 -16.89
N THR A 350 20.91 -22.91 -16.12
CA THR A 350 21.73 -21.82 -16.61
C THR A 350 23.19 -22.14 -16.32
N THR A 351 24.09 -21.88 -17.26
CA THR A 351 25.52 -22.15 -17.10
C THR A 351 26.33 -20.98 -17.69
N ILE A 352 27.30 -20.48 -16.94
CA ILE A 352 28.30 -19.52 -17.43
C ILE A 352 29.51 -20.31 -17.94
N LEU A 353 29.87 -20.06 -19.19
CA LEU A 353 30.96 -20.71 -19.89
C LEU A 353 32.04 -19.68 -20.25
N LYS A 354 33.30 -20.09 -20.16
CA LYS A 354 34.46 -19.39 -20.71
C LYS A 354 35.20 -20.35 -21.63
N GLY A 355 35.09 -20.12 -22.94
CA GLY A 355 35.37 -21.16 -23.93
C GLY A 355 34.45 -22.37 -23.72
N GLU A 356 35.03 -23.55 -23.48
CA GLU A 356 34.29 -24.79 -23.16
C GLU A 356 34.19 -25.08 -21.66
N LYS A 357 34.87 -24.29 -20.81
CA LYS A 357 34.91 -24.50 -19.37
C LYS A 357 33.68 -23.87 -18.72
N ALA A 358 32.93 -24.65 -17.95
CA ALA A 358 31.88 -24.14 -17.07
C ALA A 358 32.50 -23.48 -15.84
N LEU A 359 32.17 -22.20 -15.63
CA LEU A 359 32.59 -21.44 -14.46
C LEU A 359 31.58 -21.63 -13.32
N ASP A 360 30.28 -21.52 -13.62
CA ASP A 360 29.18 -21.77 -12.68
C ASP A 360 27.96 -22.37 -13.40
N GLN A 361 27.15 -23.11 -12.64
CA GLN A 361 25.90 -23.68 -13.11
C GLN A 361 24.83 -23.57 -12.02
N TYR A 362 23.63 -23.15 -12.43
CA TYR A 362 22.51 -22.99 -11.53
C TYR A 362 21.24 -23.58 -12.17
N ALA A 363 20.59 -24.49 -11.44
CA ALA A 363 19.37 -25.13 -11.87
C ALA A 363 18.21 -24.75 -10.93
N ILE A 364 17.12 -24.28 -11.51
CA ILE A 364 15.88 -23.96 -10.79
C ILE A 364 14.74 -24.82 -11.31
N GLN A 365 13.80 -25.13 -10.42
CA GLN A 365 12.53 -25.75 -10.75
C GLN A 365 11.54 -25.42 -9.64
N LYS A 366 10.26 -25.20 -9.97
CA LYS A 366 9.24 -24.96 -8.94
C LYS A 366 9.10 -26.23 -8.09
N PRO A 367 9.23 -26.16 -6.76
CA PRO A 367 9.01 -27.32 -5.91
C PRO A 367 7.61 -27.88 -6.14
N LEU A 368 7.50 -29.20 -6.35
CA LEU A 368 6.21 -29.86 -6.39
C LEU A 368 5.60 -29.75 -4.99
N LEU A 369 4.47 -29.05 -4.87
CA LEU A 369 3.71 -29.02 -3.62
C LEU A 369 3.44 -30.47 -3.21
N LYS A 370 3.94 -30.88 -2.04
CA LYS A 370 3.43 -32.09 -1.40
C LYS A 370 1.93 -31.85 -1.24
N GLU A 371 1.09 -32.69 -1.82
CA GLU A 371 -0.34 -32.65 -1.56
C GLU A 371 -0.52 -32.84 -0.05
N GLU A 372 -0.63 -31.73 0.70
CA GLU A 372 -1.19 -31.79 2.03
C GLU A 372 -2.56 -32.45 1.87
N ALA A 373 -2.80 -33.49 2.66
CA ALA A 373 -4.03 -34.27 2.63
C ALA A 373 -5.20 -33.29 2.66
N LYS A 374 -5.83 -33.09 1.49
CA LYS A 374 -6.91 -32.14 1.31
C LYS A 374 -7.94 -32.42 2.38
N GLU A 375 -8.11 -31.51 3.34
CA GLU A 375 -9.35 -31.44 4.09
C GLU A 375 -10.48 -31.40 3.05
N GLU A 376 -11.47 -32.29 3.22
CA GLU A 376 -12.56 -32.45 2.26
C GLU A 376 -13.11 -31.07 1.88
N PRO A 377 -13.12 -30.71 0.58
CA PRO A 377 -13.50 -29.37 0.18
C PRO A 377 -14.93 -29.12 0.65
N LYS A 378 -15.11 -28.13 1.55
CA LYS A 378 -16.40 -27.49 1.78
C LYS A 378 -17.01 -27.24 0.40
N LYS A 379 -18.19 -27.84 0.12
CA LYS A 379 -18.89 -27.71 -1.16
C LYS A 379 -19.06 -26.23 -1.48
N MET A 380 -18.16 -25.69 -2.29
CA MET A 380 -18.25 -24.32 -2.81
C MET A 380 -19.54 -24.20 -3.60
N SER A 381 -20.23 -23.07 -3.41
CA SER A 381 -21.47 -22.82 -4.13
C SER A 381 -21.20 -22.71 -5.63
N PHE A 382 -22.21 -22.98 -6.46
CA PHE A 382 -22.11 -22.85 -7.92
C PHE A 382 -21.54 -21.48 -8.36
N PHE A 383 -21.81 -20.42 -7.60
CA PHE A 383 -21.30 -19.07 -7.88
C PHE A 383 -19.81 -18.92 -7.61
N GLU A 384 -19.26 -19.57 -6.58
CA GLU A 384 -17.82 -19.55 -6.32
C GLU A 384 -17.07 -20.39 -7.35
N LYS A 385 -17.59 -21.59 -7.65
CA LYS A 385 -17.00 -22.50 -8.65
C LYS A 385 -16.93 -21.86 -10.04
N ASN A 386 -17.92 -21.02 -10.39
CA ASN A 386 -18.00 -20.37 -11.69
C ASN A 386 -17.71 -18.87 -11.65
N LYS A 387 -17.16 -18.31 -10.56
CA LYS A 387 -16.98 -16.86 -10.39
C LYS A 387 -16.21 -16.23 -11.56
N ASN A 388 -15.14 -16.90 -12.02
CA ASN A 388 -14.34 -16.43 -13.16
C ASN A 388 -15.12 -16.52 -14.47
N LEU A 389 -15.92 -17.58 -14.66
CA LEU A 389 -16.73 -17.76 -15.86
C LEU A 389 -17.87 -16.74 -15.92
N ILE A 390 -18.50 -16.45 -14.78
CA ILE A 390 -19.52 -15.40 -14.62
C ILE A 390 -18.91 -14.01 -14.83
N ALA A 391 -17.71 -13.74 -14.29
CA ALA A 391 -17.00 -12.49 -14.51
C ALA A 391 -16.65 -12.28 -15.99
N ILE A 392 -16.13 -13.30 -16.67
CA ILE A 392 -15.83 -13.26 -18.11
C ILE A 392 -17.11 -13.07 -18.92
N SER A 393 -18.18 -13.80 -18.61
CA SER A 393 -19.48 -13.67 -19.30
C SER A 393 -20.07 -12.28 -19.12
N SER A 394 -19.99 -11.72 -17.91
CA SER A 394 -20.45 -10.36 -17.59
C SER A 394 -19.63 -9.31 -18.33
N LEU A 395 -18.30 -9.51 -18.42
CA LEU A 395 -17.41 -8.64 -19.18
C LEU A 395 -17.73 -8.69 -20.69
N ILE A 396 -17.99 -9.88 -21.25
CA ILE A 396 -18.38 -10.05 -22.65
C ILE A 396 -19.72 -9.37 -22.92
N VAL A 397 -20.72 -9.55 -22.05
CA VAL A 397 -22.02 -8.87 -22.18
C VAL A 397 -21.85 -7.35 -22.10
N LEU A 398 -21.04 -6.85 -21.16
CA LEU A 398 -20.72 -5.43 -21.05
C LEU A 398 -20.01 -4.92 -22.32
N LEU A 399 -19.06 -5.68 -22.86
CA LEU A 399 -18.34 -5.35 -24.08
C LEU A 399 -19.28 -5.30 -25.29
N ILE A 400 -20.21 -6.25 -25.40
CA ILE A 400 -21.24 -6.27 -26.44
C ILE A 400 -22.18 -5.07 -26.28
N LEU A 401 -22.61 -4.74 -25.06
CA LEU A 401 -23.47 -3.59 -24.77
C LEU A 401 -22.78 -2.27 -25.11
N ILE A 402 -21.49 -2.15 -24.79
CA ILE A 402 -20.64 -1.02 -25.16
C ILE A 402 -20.49 -0.96 -26.68
N ILE A 403 -20.21 -2.07 -27.37
CA ILE A 403 -20.13 -2.15 -28.85
C ILE A 403 -21.46 -1.73 -29.48
N VAL A 404 -22.61 -2.18 -28.97
CA VAL A 404 -23.94 -1.81 -29.47
C VAL A 404 -24.24 -0.32 -29.27
N LEU A 405 -23.87 0.24 -28.12
CA LEU A 405 -23.98 1.68 -27.85
C LEU A 405 -22.99 2.51 -28.69
N PHE A 406 -21.81 1.96 -28.99
CA PHE A 406 -20.75 2.56 -29.82
C PHE A 406 -21.09 2.54 -31.32
N LEU A 407 -21.69 1.47 -31.84
CA LEU A 407 -22.15 1.38 -33.23
C LEU A 407 -23.22 2.44 -33.53
N LYS A 408 -23.93 2.94 -32.50
CA LYS A 408 -24.89 4.05 -32.62
C LYS A 408 -24.25 5.44 -32.66
N LYS A 409 -23.01 5.64 -32.20
CA LYS A 409 -22.32 6.95 -32.19
C LYS A 409 -20.90 6.81 -32.73
N ARG A 410 -20.72 7.05 -34.04
CA ARG A 410 -19.45 7.04 -34.81
C ARG A 410 -18.32 7.91 -34.21
N LYS A 411 -17.64 7.45 -33.15
CA LYS A 411 -16.36 8.03 -32.68
C LYS A 411 -15.40 6.90 -32.24
N ILE A 412 -14.60 6.43 -33.19
CA ILE A 412 -13.70 5.25 -33.07
C ILE A 412 -12.42 5.57 -32.24
N PHE A 413 -12.08 6.85 -32.04
CA PHE A 413 -10.77 7.25 -31.48
C PHE A 413 -10.62 7.04 -29.95
N PHE A 414 -11.70 6.97 -29.17
CA PHE A 414 -11.60 6.84 -27.70
C PHE A 414 -11.47 5.40 -27.20
N PHE A 415 -11.85 4.39 -28.00
CA PHE A 415 -11.84 2.99 -27.57
C PHE A 415 -10.45 2.37 -27.56
N SER A 416 -9.55 2.79 -28.47
CA SER A 416 -8.14 2.34 -28.46
C SER A 416 -7.35 2.92 -27.29
N LEU A 417 -7.68 4.13 -26.82
CA LEU A 417 -7.09 4.75 -25.63
C LEU A 417 -7.57 4.07 -24.34
N PHE A 418 -8.83 3.65 -24.26
CA PHE A 418 -9.36 2.95 -23.10
C PHE A 418 -8.81 1.52 -22.95
N LEU A 419 -8.69 0.77 -24.06
CA LEU A 419 -8.03 -0.54 -24.07
C LEU A 419 -6.53 -0.43 -23.80
N ALA A 420 -5.85 0.57 -24.36
CA ALA A 420 -4.45 0.83 -24.02
C ALA A 420 -4.30 1.10 -22.51
N GLY A 421 -5.18 1.92 -21.92
CA GLY A 421 -5.18 2.20 -20.47
C GLY A 421 -5.39 0.96 -19.58
N LEU A 422 -6.14 -0.04 -20.04
CA LEU A 422 -6.32 -1.32 -19.32
C LEU A 422 -5.08 -2.24 -19.43
N PHE A 423 -4.29 -2.15 -20.50
CA PHE A 423 -3.04 -2.90 -20.67
C PHE A 423 -1.82 -2.20 -20.05
N PHE A 424 -1.91 -0.88 -19.80
CA PHE A 424 -0.99 -0.15 -18.92
C PHE A 424 -1.48 -0.16 -17.46
N GLY A 425 -2.07 -1.28 -17.02
CA GLY A 425 -2.43 -1.48 -15.62
C GLY A 425 -1.24 -1.08 -14.75
N ASN A 426 -1.49 -0.31 -13.69
CA ASN A 426 -0.49 0.25 -12.78
C ASN A 426 0.53 -0.82 -12.41
N TYR A 427 1.64 -0.90 -13.15
CA TYR A 427 2.73 -1.80 -12.83
C TYR A 427 3.26 -1.30 -11.50
N ILE A 428 3.04 -2.08 -10.46
CA ILE A 428 3.62 -1.81 -9.15
C ILE A 428 5.11 -2.09 -9.33
N LEU A 429 5.87 -1.03 -9.58
CA LEU A 429 7.31 -1.10 -9.60
C LEU A 429 7.80 -1.07 -8.16
N ALA A 430 8.61 -2.06 -7.81
CA ALA A 430 9.32 -2.14 -6.54
C ALA A 430 10.46 -1.11 -6.49
N ALA A 431 11.46 -1.31 -5.63
CA ALA A 431 12.57 -0.37 -5.51
C ALA A 431 13.24 -0.14 -6.87
N THR A 432 13.59 1.11 -7.16
CA THR A 432 14.22 1.52 -8.40
C THR A 432 15.53 2.21 -8.08
N GLN A 433 16.60 1.70 -8.66
CA GLN A 433 17.90 2.35 -8.60
C GLN A 433 17.96 3.45 -9.66
N VAL A 434 18.55 4.58 -9.27
CA VAL A 434 18.72 5.74 -10.14
C VAL A 434 20.15 5.82 -10.69
N THR A 435 21.15 5.56 -9.84
CA THR A 435 22.57 5.48 -10.25
C THR A 435 23.33 4.54 -9.31
N GLY A 436 24.47 4.04 -9.77
CA GLY A 436 25.43 3.27 -8.97
C GLY A 436 26.86 3.75 -9.26
N GLY A 437 27.76 3.49 -8.32
CA GLY A 437 29.19 3.72 -8.51
C GLY A 437 29.82 2.89 -9.63
N CYS A 438 31.10 3.11 -9.87
CA CYS A 438 31.87 2.43 -10.93
C CYS A 438 32.01 0.92 -10.73
N CYS A 439 31.71 0.43 -9.53
CA CYS A 439 31.50 -0.99 -9.28
C CYS A 439 30.03 -1.24 -8.98
N ASP A 440 29.48 -2.29 -9.60
CA ASP A 440 28.09 -2.66 -9.38
C ASP A 440 27.86 -3.03 -7.91
N THR A 441 26.88 -2.36 -7.31
CA THR A 441 26.44 -2.63 -5.94
C THR A 441 25.15 -3.44 -5.97
N THR A 442 25.03 -4.37 -5.03
CA THR A 442 23.80 -5.11 -4.78
C THR A 442 23.07 -4.47 -3.62
N ILE A 443 21.77 -4.26 -3.77
CA ILE A 443 20.94 -3.61 -2.78
C ILE A 443 19.78 -4.51 -2.41
N VAL A 444 19.54 -4.60 -1.11
CA VAL A 444 18.28 -5.07 -0.55
C VAL A 444 17.56 -3.85 0.03
N PHE A 445 16.33 -3.62 -0.41
CA PHE A 445 15.45 -2.57 0.11
C PHE A 445 14.24 -3.24 0.75
N ASN A 446 14.07 -3.10 2.06
CA ASN A 446 13.07 -3.83 2.83
C ASN A 446 11.89 -2.96 3.25
N SER A 447 12.15 -1.71 3.64
CA SER A 447 11.13 -0.75 4.07
C SER A 447 11.52 0.68 3.66
N PRO A 448 10.57 1.55 3.27
CA PRO A 448 9.12 1.31 3.16
C PRO A 448 8.73 0.25 2.12
N LEU A 449 7.51 -0.28 2.22
CA LEU A 449 6.96 -1.20 1.21
C LEU A 449 6.56 -0.44 -0.06
N PRO A 450 6.54 -1.10 -1.23
CA PRO A 450 6.06 -0.47 -2.46
C PRO A 450 4.63 0.05 -2.35
N ASN A 451 4.41 1.29 -2.80
CA ASN A 451 3.12 2.00 -2.77
C ASN A 451 2.52 2.18 -1.36
N GLN A 452 3.32 2.05 -0.30
CA GLN A 452 2.86 2.35 1.04
C GLN A 452 2.46 3.83 1.16
N THR A 453 1.31 4.08 1.77
CA THR A 453 0.78 5.42 2.02
C THR A 453 1.07 5.81 3.46
N PHE A 454 1.57 7.02 3.64
CA PHE A 454 1.88 7.60 4.95
C PHE A 454 1.21 8.95 5.11
N LYS A 455 0.81 9.28 6.33
CA LYS A 455 0.37 10.63 6.70
C LYS A 455 1.54 11.47 7.19
N LYS A 456 1.32 12.77 7.20
CA LYS A 456 2.24 13.70 7.86
C LYS A 456 2.17 13.46 9.37
N GLY A 457 3.32 13.18 9.98
CA GLY A 457 3.44 12.78 11.38
C GLY A 457 3.55 11.27 11.61
N ASP A 458 3.37 10.44 10.58
CA ASP A 458 3.56 9.00 10.70
C ASP A 458 5.03 8.65 10.91
N LEU A 459 5.25 7.52 11.59
CA LEU A 459 6.55 6.87 11.67
C LEU A 459 6.82 6.10 10.37
N ILE A 460 7.94 6.38 9.73
CA ILE A 460 8.45 5.62 8.59
C ILE A 460 9.73 4.91 8.98
N ASN A 461 9.82 3.63 8.65
CA ASN A 461 11.04 2.84 8.81
C ASN A 461 11.75 2.71 7.46
N PHE A 462 13.04 3.02 7.44
CA PHE A 462 13.95 2.68 6.34
C PHE A 462 14.80 1.50 6.76
N SER A 463 14.65 0.38 6.06
CA SER A 463 15.41 -0.84 6.33
C SER A 463 15.93 -1.44 5.04
N GLY A 464 17.17 -1.91 5.04
CA GLY A 464 17.81 -2.50 3.88
C GLY A 464 19.31 -2.68 4.09
N LYS A 465 20.02 -3.13 3.04
CA LYS A 465 21.46 -3.33 3.09
C LYS A 465 22.12 -3.21 1.71
N PHE A 466 23.41 -2.91 1.73
CA PHE A 466 24.24 -2.71 0.54
C PHE A 466 25.49 -3.60 0.59
N LYS A 467 25.88 -4.19 -0.55
CA LYS A 467 27.21 -4.84 -0.74
C LYS A 467 27.78 -4.50 -2.11
N VAL A 468 29.09 -4.66 -2.28
CA VAL A 468 29.71 -4.70 -3.62
C VAL A 468 29.36 -6.04 -4.28
N THR A 469 28.95 -6.07 -5.55
CA THR A 469 28.42 -7.30 -6.15
C THR A 469 29.52 -8.29 -6.55
N SER A 470 30.60 -7.79 -7.16
CA SER A 470 31.66 -8.61 -7.76
C SER A 470 32.47 -9.39 -6.72
N CYS A 471 33.21 -8.66 -5.89
CA CYS A 471 34.09 -9.19 -4.86
C CYS A 471 33.34 -9.44 -3.54
N GLY A 472 32.25 -8.70 -3.30
CA GLY A 472 31.54 -8.66 -2.03
C GLY A 472 32.42 -8.31 -0.85
N ASN A 473 33.38 -7.42 -1.06
CA ASN A 473 34.24 -6.94 0.01
C ASN A 473 33.45 -6.05 0.98
N GLY A 474 33.99 -5.95 2.19
CA GLY A 474 33.58 -5.01 3.22
C GLY A 474 33.66 -3.58 2.72
N LEU A 475 32.68 -2.81 3.12
CA LEU A 475 32.58 -1.39 2.83
C LEU A 475 32.95 -0.60 4.09
N PHE A 476 33.69 0.49 3.89
CA PHE A 476 34.26 1.35 4.91
C PHE A 476 33.83 2.79 4.67
N PHE A 477 33.98 3.66 5.69
CA PHE A 477 33.55 5.06 5.61
C PHE A 477 32.08 5.17 5.15
N ASN A 478 31.24 4.33 5.73
CA ASN A 478 29.86 4.18 5.29
C ASN A 478 29.02 5.39 5.74
N LYS A 479 28.24 5.91 4.80
CA LYS A 479 27.23 6.92 5.05
C LYS A 479 25.95 6.53 4.31
N VAL A 480 24.83 6.60 5.01
CA VAL A 480 23.50 6.38 4.42
C VAL A 480 22.64 7.61 4.71
N THR A 481 22.02 8.16 3.68
CA THR A 481 21.16 9.34 3.76
C THR A 481 19.76 9.02 3.28
N PHE A 482 18.75 9.55 3.96
CA PHE A 482 17.34 9.23 3.70
C PHE A 482 16.57 10.47 3.27
N TYR A 483 15.77 10.35 2.21
CA TYR A 483 14.95 11.45 1.70
C TYR A 483 13.52 10.99 1.38
N VAL A 484 12.58 11.94 1.41
CA VAL A 484 11.29 11.83 0.73
C VAL A 484 11.14 13.00 -0.24
N THR A 485 10.56 12.72 -1.40
CA THR A 485 10.42 13.70 -2.48
C THR A 485 9.04 13.56 -3.13
N GLU A 486 8.59 14.60 -3.81
CA GLU A 486 7.49 14.44 -4.78
C GLU A 486 7.87 13.38 -5.85
N ASP A 487 6.90 12.73 -6.48
CA ASP A 487 7.15 11.76 -7.56
C ASP A 487 7.62 12.44 -8.86
N LYS A 488 8.82 12.99 -8.80
CA LYS A 488 9.58 13.54 -9.92
C LYS A 488 10.98 12.95 -9.91
N GLU A 489 11.54 12.83 -11.10
CA GLU A 489 12.94 12.48 -11.26
C GLU A 489 13.80 13.65 -10.81
N ILE A 490 14.71 13.37 -9.88
CA ILE A 490 15.61 14.37 -9.32
C ILE A 490 16.95 14.21 -10.02
N PRO A 491 17.51 15.30 -10.59
CA PRO A 491 18.84 15.27 -11.16
C PRO A 491 19.85 14.78 -10.12
N ILE A 492 20.74 13.92 -10.58
CA ILE A 492 21.88 13.49 -9.81
C ILE A 492 23.08 14.31 -10.25
N THR A 493 23.87 14.75 -9.29
CA THR A 493 25.11 15.49 -9.55
C THR A 493 26.22 14.99 -8.65
N ASP A 494 27.47 15.03 -9.14
CA ASP A 494 28.63 15.03 -8.25
C ASP A 494 28.87 16.42 -7.65
N CYS A 495 29.90 16.55 -6.84
CA CYS A 495 30.35 17.80 -6.21
C CYS A 495 30.78 18.86 -7.21
N CYS A 496 31.06 18.47 -8.45
CA CYS A 496 31.38 19.37 -9.55
C CYS A 496 30.15 19.81 -10.34
N GLY A 497 28.97 19.29 -10.01
CA GLY A 497 27.71 19.58 -10.70
C GLY A 497 27.55 18.79 -12.00
N HIS A 498 28.38 17.78 -12.27
CA HIS A 498 28.22 16.95 -13.45
C HIS A 498 27.16 15.87 -13.23
N SER A 499 26.33 15.66 -14.24
CA SER A 499 25.20 14.72 -14.23
C SER A 499 25.49 13.38 -14.91
N GLN A 500 26.67 13.22 -15.51
CA GLN A 500 27.04 11.99 -16.22
C GLN A 500 27.69 10.97 -15.27
N ASP A 501 27.29 9.70 -15.43
CA ASP A 501 27.89 8.51 -14.80
C ASP A 501 29.15 8.06 -15.56
N ASP A 502 30.07 8.99 -15.85
CA ASP A 502 31.28 8.67 -16.63
C ASP A 502 32.42 8.25 -15.70
N CYS A 503 32.43 6.96 -15.37
CA CYS A 503 33.52 6.29 -14.67
C CYS A 503 34.77 6.23 -15.56
N GLY A 504 35.63 7.26 -15.52
CA GLY A 504 36.92 7.19 -16.20
C GLY A 504 37.51 8.48 -16.77
N THR A 505 36.83 9.63 -16.67
CA THR A 505 37.41 10.88 -17.15
C THR A 505 38.08 11.65 -16.01
N ALA A 506 39.39 11.86 -16.12
CA ALA A 506 40.15 12.73 -15.23
C ALA A 506 39.62 14.16 -15.30
N PHE A 507 38.69 14.51 -14.42
CA PHE A 507 38.14 15.86 -14.36
C PHE A 507 39.11 16.80 -13.63
N SER A 508 39.20 18.02 -14.13
CA SER A 508 39.99 19.10 -13.52
C SER A 508 39.38 19.65 -12.22
N CYS A 509 38.21 19.16 -11.83
CA CYS A 509 37.50 19.58 -10.64
C CYS A 509 37.87 18.66 -9.48
N LYS A 510 38.40 19.23 -8.39
CA LYS A 510 38.72 18.48 -7.17
C LYS A 510 37.68 18.75 -6.10
N CYS A 511 37.04 17.69 -5.62
CA CYS A 511 36.11 17.78 -4.50
C CYS A 511 36.83 17.75 -3.16
N ASP A 512 37.77 18.67 -2.98
CA ASP A 512 38.70 18.68 -1.87
C ASP A 512 37.97 18.66 -0.51
N ILE A 513 36.82 19.33 -0.38
CA ILE A 513 36.09 19.38 0.89
C ILE A 513 35.48 18.02 1.24
N GLY A 514 34.78 17.39 0.30
CA GLY A 514 34.11 16.10 0.52
C GLY A 514 35.13 15.00 0.81
N CYS A 515 36.19 14.93 -0.01
CA CYS A 515 37.19 13.88 0.10
C CYS A 515 38.13 14.03 1.29
N ASN A 516 38.53 15.24 1.64
CA ASN A 516 39.36 15.43 2.83
C ASN A 516 38.59 15.17 4.13
N GLN A 517 37.25 15.17 4.09
CA GLN A 517 36.39 14.90 5.24
C GLN A 517 35.64 13.56 5.15
N CYS A 518 35.95 12.72 4.16
CA CYS A 518 35.30 11.43 3.95
C CYS A 518 33.76 11.53 3.84
N TYR A 519 33.26 12.65 3.33
CA TYR A 519 31.83 13.01 3.32
C TYR A 519 31.15 12.96 4.71
N GLY A 520 31.94 13.12 5.78
CA GLY A 520 31.54 13.02 7.18
C GLY A 520 31.65 11.63 7.79
N ALA A 521 31.97 10.60 7.00
CA ALA A 521 32.07 9.24 7.48
C ALA A 521 33.40 8.97 8.18
N THR A 522 33.39 8.07 9.15
CA THR A 522 34.59 7.62 9.85
C THR A 522 34.81 6.14 9.62
N SER A 523 36.05 5.71 9.82
CA SER A 523 36.45 4.31 9.73
C SER A 523 37.26 3.97 10.98
N THR A 524 36.97 2.82 11.57
CA THR A 524 37.75 2.26 12.67
C THR A 524 38.97 1.49 12.16
N SER A 525 38.95 1.07 10.89
CA SER A 525 40.05 0.35 10.24
C SER A 525 41.05 1.28 9.55
N TYR A 526 40.62 2.46 9.12
CA TYR A 526 41.42 3.37 8.29
C TYR A 526 41.37 4.80 8.81
N THR A 527 42.52 5.50 8.75
CA THR A 527 42.68 6.87 9.27
C THR A 527 42.54 7.95 8.20
N SER A 528 42.55 7.58 6.92
CA SER A 528 42.44 8.48 5.77
C SER A 528 41.50 7.88 4.73
N CYS A 529 40.79 8.75 4.02
CA CYS A 529 39.84 8.41 2.97
C CYS A 529 40.14 9.10 1.63
N ASN A 530 41.35 9.66 1.48
CA ASN A 530 41.80 10.30 0.25
C ASN A 530 42.15 9.23 -0.81
N PHE A 531 41.12 8.53 -1.25
CA PHE A 531 41.17 7.46 -2.25
C PHE A 531 40.81 7.99 -3.64
N LYS A 532 41.12 7.22 -4.68
CA LYS A 532 40.77 7.59 -6.05
C LYS A 532 39.24 7.64 -6.21
N TRP A 533 38.75 8.54 -7.07
CA TRP A 533 37.34 8.67 -7.45
C TRP A 533 36.38 9.10 -6.33
N CYS A 534 36.91 9.57 -5.20
CA CYS A 534 36.08 10.16 -4.16
C CYS A 534 35.34 11.43 -4.65
N ASP A 535 35.86 12.11 -5.67
CA ASP A 535 35.23 13.22 -6.38
C ASP A 535 34.09 12.81 -7.32
N GLU A 536 33.93 11.52 -7.61
CA GLU A 536 32.88 11.01 -8.50
C GLU A 536 31.58 10.67 -7.77
N VAL A 537 31.58 10.73 -6.43
CA VAL A 537 30.41 10.40 -5.60
C VAL A 537 29.22 11.24 -6.00
N LYS A 538 28.14 10.57 -6.34
CA LYS A 538 26.91 11.20 -6.76
C LYS A 538 25.93 11.42 -5.61
N TYR A 539 25.18 12.51 -5.70
CA TYR A 539 24.14 12.87 -4.74
C TYR A 539 22.89 13.38 -5.47
N LEU A 540 21.75 13.30 -4.78
CA LEU A 540 20.54 13.99 -5.20
C LEU A 540 20.75 15.51 -5.19
N ASP A 541 20.48 16.19 -6.30
CA ASP A 541 20.52 17.65 -6.39
C ASP A 541 19.33 18.26 -5.62
N THR A 542 19.60 18.71 -4.40
CA THR A 542 18.58 19.32 -3.53
C THR A 542 18.39 20.83 -3.76
N THR A 543 19.02 21.43 -4.78
CA THR A 543 19.06 22.91 -4.93
C THR A 543 18.03 23.48 -5.91
N ARG A 544 17.47 22.67 -6.82
CA ARG A 544 16.72 23.15 -8.00
C ARG A 544 15.20 23.30 -7.83
N GLY A 545 14.72 23.73 -6.66
CA GLY A 545 13.28 23.98 -6.45
C GLY A 545 12.40 22.73 -6.46
N TYR A 546 13.00 21.54 -6.40
CA TYR A 546 12.29 20.29 -6.13
C TYR A 546 11.81 20.26 -4.68
N LYS A 547 10.64 19.68 -4.46
CA LYS A 547 10.15 19.44 -3.10
C LYS A 547 10.80 18.18 -2.54
N ILE A 548 11.82 18.40 -1.73
CA ILE A 548 12.66 17.35 -1.13
C ILE A 548 12.76 17.60 0.36
N TYR A 549 12.57 16.55 1.14
CA TYR A 549 12.84 16.55 2.57
C TYR A 549 13.89 15.49 2.91
N LYS A 550 14.96 15.90 3.59
CA LYS A 550 16.00 15.01 4.11
C LYS A 550 15.65 14.63 5.54
N PHE A 551 15.43 13.34 5.79
CA PHE A 551 15.12 12.84 7.13
C PHE A 551 16.35 12.86 8.05
N GLY A 552 17.49 12.45 7.53
CA GLY A 552 18.71 12.34 8.31
C GLY A 552 19.79 11.53 7.61
N GLU A 553 20.89 11.31 8.34
CA GLU A 553 22.04 10.53 7.92
C GLU A 553 22.44 9.58 9.05
N ILE A 554 22.97 8.41 8.69
CA ILE A 554 23.66 7.52 9.62
C ILE A 554 25.03 7.15 9.07
N TYR A 555 25.88 6.70 9.99
CA TYR A 555 27.26 6.29 9.72
C TYR A 555 27.45 4.86 10.23
N PRO A 556 27.04 3.83 9.47
CA PRO A 556 27.20 2.44 9.88
C PRO A 556 28.69 2.12 10.14
N PRO A 557 29.01 1.39 11.22
CA PRO A 557 30.39 1.03 11.52
C PRO A 557 30.99 0.16 10.41
N ASP A 558 32.29 0.34 10.17
CA ASP A 558 33.07 -0.38 9.16
C ASP A 558 33.70 -1.68 9.69
N VAL A 559 34.00 -1.73 10.99
CA VAL A 559 34.25 -3.00 11.69
C VAL A 559 32.90 -3.61 11.96
N ALA A 560 32.48 -4.49 11.06
CA ALA A 560 31.32 -5.33 11.26
C ALA A 560 31.56 -6.19 12.51
N LYS A 561 31.09 -5.71 13.65
CA LYS A 561 30.61 -6.59 14.70
C LYS A 561 29.27 -7.08 14.13
N GLY A 562 29.18 -8.29 13.57
CA GLY A 562 27.89 -8.75 13.04
C GLY A 562 27.92 -9.92 12.06
N SER A 563 26.74 -10.20 11.49
CA SER A 563 26.37 -11.42 10.77
C SER A 563 27.12 -11.69 9.48
N LYS A 564 27.52 -10.66 8.75
CA LYS A 564 28.27 -10.77 7.48
C LYS A 564 29.06 -9.48 7.26
N PRO A 565 30.41 -9.50 7.31
CA PRO A 565 31.22 -8.28 7.33
C PRO A 565 31.30 -7.53 5.99
N TYR A 566 30.52 -7.95 5.00
CA TYR A 566 30.47 -7.38 3.66
C TYR A 566 29.16 -6.66 3.32
N TRP A 567 28.21 -6.63 4.25
CA TRP A 567 26.98 -5.87 4.10
C TRP A 567 27.01 -4.63 4.98
N VAL A 568 26.56 -3.51 4.42
CA VAL A 568 26.22 -2.31 5.18
C VAL A 568 24.72 -2.32 5.38
N GLU A 569 24.29 -2.74 6.57
CA GLU A 569 22.87 -2.74 6.94
C GLU A 569 22.46 -1.37 7.49
N TYR A 570 21.18 -1.02 7.29
CA TYR A 570 20.54 0.13 7.91
C TYR A 570 19.12 -0.25 8.33
N ASN A 571 18.70 0.29 9.47
CA ASN A 571 17.35 0.16 10.00
C ASN A 571 17.05 1.41 10.86
N GLN A 572 16.33 2.38 10.30
CA GLN A 572 16.14 3.70 10.91
C GLN A 572 14.68 4.13 10.86
N ASN A 573 14.19 4.62 12.00
CA ASN A 573 12.86 5.18 12.10
C ASN A 573 12.93 6.72 12.04
N PHE A 574 12.09 7.31 11.21
CA PHE A 574 11.90 8.76 11.13
C PHE A 574 10.43 9.13 11.24
N ILE A 575 10.14 10.37 11.62
CA ILE A 575 8.78 10.90 11.63
C ILE A 575 8.64 11.79 10.40
N ILE A 576 7.59 11.56 9.60
CA ILE A 576 7.27 12.43 8.47
C ILE A 576 6.88 13.80 9.00
N PRO A 577 7.48 14.91 8.55
CA PRO A 577 7.17 16.23 9.10
C PRO A 577 5.70 16.60 8.93
N LYS A 578 5.08 17.09 10.01
CA LYS A 578 3.71 17.63 9.97
C LYS A 578 3.56 18.79 8.98
N ASN A 579 4.63 19.56 8.81
CA ASN A 579 4.73 20.71 7.91
C ASN A 579 5.33 20.38 6.53
N LEU A 580 5.37 19.12 6.11
CA LEU A 580 5.83 18.74 4.76
C LEU A 580 5.01 19.51 3.71
N ASP A 581 5.68 20.19 2.79
CA ASP A 581 5.11 21.14 1.82
C ASP A 581 4.55 20.47 0.55
N PHE A 582 4.49 19.13 0.54
CA PHE A 582 3.84 18.32 -0.48
C PHE A 582 3.07 17.12 0.11
N CYS A 583 2.22 16.56 -0.73
CA CYS A 583 1.50 15.30 -0.56
C CYS A 583 1.23 14.72 -1.96
N GLY A 584 0.64 13.53 -2.04
CA GLY A 584 0.42 12.74 -3.25
C GLY A 584 1.49 11.66 -3.46
N PRO A 585 1.65 11.15 -4.70
CA PRO A 585 2.72 10.21 -5.04
C PRO A 585 4.10 10.75 -4.64
N ALA A 586 4.89 9.90 -4.02
CA ALA A 586 6.19 10.25 -3.46
C ALA A 586 7.25 9.17 -3.72
N ARG A 587 8.51 9.56 -3.59
CA ARG A 587 9.65 8.64 -3.64
C ARG A 587 10.44 8.72 -2.34
N PHE A 588 10.74 7.56 -1.76
CA PHE A 588 11.51 7.41 -0.55
C PHE A 588 12.91 6.93 -0.92
N TYR A 589 13.87 7.86 -0.95
CA TYR A 589 15.23 7.59 -1.38
C TYR A 589 16.10 7.13 -0.21
N VAL A 590 16.96 6.16 -0.50
CA VAL A 590 18.13 5.82 0.29
C VAL A 590 19.36 6.06 -0.59
N GLN A 591 20.25 6.92 -0.12
CA GLN A 591 21.53 7.20 -0.75
C GLN A 591 22.63 6.61 0.12
N TYR A 592 23.37 5.65 -0.42
CA TYR A 592 24.57 5.09 0.18
C TYR A 592 25.83 5.71 -0.43
N SER A 593 26.85 5.91 0.38
CA SER A 593 28.21 6.23 -0.05
C SER A 593 29.23 5.61 0.90
N GLY A 594 30.30 5.03 0.38
CA GLY A 594 31.43 4.51 1.14
C GLY A 594 32.52 4.00 0.22
N THR A 595 33.57 3.36 0.74
CA THR A 595 34.69 2.83 -0.07
C THR A 595 34.89 1.35 0.23
N HIS A 596 35.38 0.57 -0.72
CA HIS A 596 35.98 -0.72 -0.40
C HIS A 596 37.48 -0.62 -0.65
N TRP A 597 38.29 -0.89 0.37
CA TRP A 597 39.76 -0.80 0.30
C TRP A 597 40.32 0.61 0.01
N ASP A 598 41.63 0.66 -0.29
CA ASP A 598 42.43 1.83 -0.66
C ASP A 598 42.26 2.29 -2.11
N GLU A 599 41.30 1.71 -2.82
CA GLU A 599 41.16 1.90 -4.26
C GLU A 599 40.12 2.96 -4.59
N HIS A 600 38.84 2.70 -4.32
CA HIS A 600 37.73 3.39 -5.01
C HIS A 600 36.47 3.60 -4.17
N TRP A 601 35.85 4.78 -4.33
CA TRP A 601 34.57 5.12 -3.69
C TRP A 601 33.36 4.53 -4.44
N HIS A 602 32.36 4.08 -3.68
CA HIS A 602 31.09 3.51 -4.13
C HIS A 602 29.94 4.38 -3.65
N TRP A 603 28.93 4.50 -4.50
CA TRP A 603 27.67 5.10 -4.11
C TRP A 603 26.52 4.31 -4.70
N ASN A 604 25.35 4.51 -4.12
CA ASN A 604 24.11 4.01 -4.64
C ASN A 604 22.99 4.97 -4.31
N ILE A 605 22.12 5.26 -5.27
CA ILE A 605 20.89 6.01 -5.03
C ILE A 605 19.73 5.15 -5.49
N THR A 606 18.90 4.75 -4.54
CA THR A 606 17.71 3.93 -4.80
C THR A 606 16.50 4.55 -4.13
N TYR A 607 15.34 4.45 -4.76
CA TYR A 607 14.10 4.86 -4.15
C TYR A 607 13.05 3.76 -4.17
N GLN A 608 12.15 3.84 -3.20
CA GLN A 608 10.88 3.11 -3.23
C GLN A 608 9.75 4.09 -3.49
N LYS A 609 8.86 3.77 -4.44
CA LYS A 609 7.63 4.54 -4.64
C LYS A 609 6.68 4.33 -3.47
N GLY A 610 6.03 5.40 -3.04
CA GLY A 610 4.93 5.37 -2.08
C GLY A 610 4.04 6.60 -2.23
N ARG A 611 3.30 6.95 -1.19
CA ARG A 611 2.39 8.10 -1.19
C ARG A 611 2.44 8.83 0.15
N ILE A 612 2.37 10.15 0.11
CA ILE A 612 2.06 10.98 1.27
C ILE A 612 0.59 11.39 1.15
N ASN A 613 -0.25 11.02 2.11
CA ASN A 613 -1.67 11.32 2.10
C ASN A 613 -1.92 12.84 2.02
N CYS A 614 -2.79 13.26 1.11
CA CYS A 614 -3.29 14.62 1.01
C CYS A 614 -4.60 14.73 1.79
N PRO A 615 -4.69 15.58 2.84
CA PRO A 615 -5.93 15.70 3.60
C PRO A 615 -7.07 16.25 2.71
N PRO A 616 -8.32 15.87 3.00
CA PRO A 616 -9.47 16.38 2.26
C PRO A 616 -9.67 17.87 2.53
N THR A 617 -10.44 18.52 1.66
CA THR A 617 -10.94 19.88 1.86
C THR A 617 -12.45 19.84 1.95
N ALA A 618 -12.98 20.10 3.15
CA ALA A 618 -14.43 20.22 3.36
C ALA A 618 -14.98 21.46 2.64
N SER A 619 -16.11 21.32 1.97
CA SER A 619 -16.79 22.44 1.31
C SER A 619 -18.30 22.24 1.27
N ILE A 620 -19.04 23.29 1.62
CA ILE A 620 -20.51 23.29 1.71
C ILE A 620 -21.06 24.34 0.74
N SER A 621 -22.17 24.04 0.08
CA SER A 621 -22.97 25.04 -0.64
C SER A 621 -24.46 24.79 -0.43
N CYS A 622 -25.30 25.82 -0.57
CA CYS A 622 -26.74 25.72 -0.43
C CYS A 622 -27.41 25.43 -1.78
N ASP A 623 -28.42 24.55 -1.78
CA ASP A 623 -29.34 24.34 -2.90
C ASP A 623 -30.77 24.73 -2.48
N PRO A 624 -31.17 25.99 -2.74
CA PRO A 624 -32.50 26.49 -2.44
C PRO A 624 -33.54 26.19 -3.53
N HIS A 625 -33.23 25.44 -4.61
CA HIS A 625 -34.09 25.45 -5.80
C HIS A 625 -35.50 24.90 -5.52
N LEU A 626 -35.65 23.92 -4.61
CA LEU A 626 -36.95 23.39 -4.19
C LEU A 626 -37.67 24.28 -3.16
N CYS A 627 -36.98 25.29 -2.64
CA CYS A 627 -37.52 26.28 -1.73
C CYS A 627 -37.88 27.59 -2.43
N ASN A 628 -37.75 27.73 -3.76
CA ASN A 628 -38.02 28.97 -4.50
C ASN A 628 -37.40 30.22 -3.83
N SER A 629 -36.21 30.07 -3.26
CA SER A 629 -35.45 31.15 -2.63
C SER A 629 -34.09 31.29 -3.31
N SER A 630 -33.37 32.36 -2.99
CA SER A 630 -31.96 32.52 -3.32
C SER A 630 -31.10 32.29 -2.09
N ASP A 631 -29.81 32.07 -2.32
CA ASP A 631 -28.80 31.98 -1.27
C ASP A 631 -29.08 30.84 -0.26
N CYS A 632 -28.58 30.99 0.97
CA CYS A 632 -28.81 30.06 2.07
C CYS A 632 -30.05 30.46 2.89
N ILE A 633 -31.17 30.71 2.23
CA ILE A 633 -32.46 31.04 2.87
C ILE A 633 -33.43 29.88 2.63
N ALA A 634 -34.00 29.34 3.70
CA ALA A 634 -35.01 28.29 3.67
C ALA A 634 -36.33 28.81 4.27
N TYR A 635 -37.43 28.14 3.95
CA TYR A 635 -38.73 28.38 4.58
C TYR A 635 -39.23 27.09 5.25
N THR A 636 -39.98 27.22 6.34
CA THR A 636 -40.61 26.08 7.02
C THR A 636 -41.46 25.27 6.05
N GLY A 637 -41.22 23.97 5.91
CA GLY A 637 -42.01 23.08 5.05
C GLY A 637 -41.52 22.92 3.61
N CYS A 638 -40.45 23.62 3.19
CA CYS A 638 -39.81 23.35 1.90
C CYS A 638 -38.62 22.38 2.03
N VAL A 639 -38.22 21.78 0.90
CA VAL A 639 -37.05 20.90 0.84
C VAL A 639 -35.80 21.77 0.63
N PHE A 640 -35.04 22.02 1.69
CA PHE A 640 -33.78 22.75 1.62
C PHE A 640 -32.60 21.79 1.76
N THR A 641 -31.66 21.82 0.81
CA THR A 641 -30.54 20.87 0.78
C THR A 641 -29.21 21.60 0.87
N LEU A 642 -28.32 21.10 1.72
CA LEU A 642 -26.91 21.46 1.73
C LEU A 642 -26.13 20.45 0.88
N LEU A 643 -25.39 20.95 -0.10
CA LEU A 643 -24.59 20.15 -0.99
C LEU A 643 -23.18 19.95 -0.43
N ASN A 644 -22.72 18.70 -0.40
CA ASN A 644 -21.32 18.38 -0.13
C ASN A 644 -20.49 18.66 -1.39
N LYS A 645 -19.65 19.69 -1.35
CA LYS A 645 -18.71 20.04 -2.42
C LYS A 645 -17.26 19.72 -2.04
N SER A 646 -17.08 18.89 -1.02
CA SER A 646 -15.75 18.54 -0.53
C SER A 646 -14.96 17.81 -1.60
N THR A 647 -13.66 18.04 -1.59
CA THR A 647 -12.72 17.45 -2.55
C THR A 647 -11.55 16.86 -1.80
N ASP A 648 -10.96 15.81 -2.37
CA ASP A 648 -9.71 15.24 -1.89
C ASP A 648 -8.75 15.09 -3.07
N PRO A 649 -7.50 15.59 -2.97
CA PRO A 649 -6.49 15.39 -4.03
C PRO A 649 -6.21 13.91 -4.33
N ASP A 650 -6.40 13.01 -3.35
CA ASP A 650 -6.26 11.56 -3.47
C ASP A 650 -7.56 10.88 -3.94
N ASN A 651 -8.69 11.60 -3.93
CA ASN A 651 -10.01 11.16 -4.37
C ASN A 651 -10.50 9.89 -3.63
N ASP A 652 -10.32 9.86 -2.32
CA ASP A 652 -10.56 8.71 -1.46
C ASP A 652 -11.29 9.07 -0.15
N ILE A 653 -12.13 10.11 -0.17
CA ILE A 653 -13.05 10.43 0.94
C ILE A 653 -13.91 9.20 1.25
N VAL A 654 -13.88 8.73 2.51
CA VAL A 654 -14.62 7.54 2.96
C VAL A 654 -15.80 7.88 3.86
N GLU A 655 -15.81 9.06 4.48
CA GLU A 655 -16.87 9.47 5.39
C GLU A 655 -17.17 10.97 5.33
N SER A 656 -18.44 11.34 5.45
CA SER A 656 -18.87 12.72 5.73
C SER A 656 -19.92 12.76 6.83
N LYS A 657 -19.80 13.71 7.76
CA LYS A 657 -20.72 13.95 8.87
C LYS A 657 -21.26 15.37 8.83
N TRP A 658 -22.57 15.50 8.99
CA TRP A 658 -23.28 16.77 9.06
C TRP A 658 -23.85 16.98 10.45
N ASP A 659 -23.76 18.20 10.94
CA ASP A 659 -24.23 18.59 12.28
C ASP A 659 -24.73 20.04 12.28
N ILE A 660 -25.97 20.27 12.70
CA ILE A 660 -26.54 21.59 12.98
C ILE A 660 -26.14 21.95 14.41
N ILE A 661 -25.19 22.87 14.54
CA ILE A 661 -24.57 23.19 15.83
C ILE A 661 -25.64 23.67 16.83
N GLY A 662 -25.73 22.95 17.96
CA GLY A 662 -26.68 23.25 19.03
C GLY A 662 -28.05 22.60 18.87
N TRP A 663 -28.25 21.79 17.84
CA TRP A 663 -29.44 20.98 17.65
C TRP A 663 -29.13 19.51 17.93
N GLY A 664 -29.63 18.98 19.05
CA GLY A 664 -29.30 17.61 19.48
C GLY A 664 -27.91 17.46 20.11
N THR A 665 -27.49 16.21 20.33
CA THR A 665 -26.17 15.86 20.90
C THR A 665 -25.30 15.03 19.95
N ASP A 666 -25.89 14.47 18.91
CA ASP A 666 -25.27 13.52 17.98
C ASP A 666 -25.26 14.15 16.57
N GLU A 667 -24.44 13.63 15.67
CA GLU A 667 -24.42 14.11 14.29
C GLU A 667 -25.76 13.83 13.57
N ASP A 668 -26.27 14.81 12.83
CA ASP A 668 -27.57 14.75 12.16
C ASP A 668 -27.62 13.80 10.96
N LEU A 669 -26.47 13.65 10.28
CA LEU A 669 -26.32 12.73 9.15
C LEU A 669 -24.88 12.26 9.04
N VAL A 670 -24.68 10.94 9.05
CA VAL A 670 -23.37 10.30 8.84
C VAL A 670 -23.42 9.45 7.57
N CYS A 671 -22.46 9.66 6.67
CA CYS A 671 -22.38 8.99 5.38
C CYS A 671 -21.07 8.24 5.25
N THR A 672 -21.14 6.90 5.31
CA THR A 672 -19.98 5.99 5.35
C THR A 672 -20.02 4.91 4.27
N THR A 673 -21.08 4.86 3.46
CA THR A 673 -21.23 3.80 2.46
C THR A 673 -20.24 4.01 1.31
N SER A 674 -19.52 2.95 0.92
CA SER A 674 -18.55 2.93 -0.18
C SER A 674 -19.09 3.45 -1.52
N THR A 675 -20.42 3.51 -1.68
CA THR A 675 -21.09 4.02 -2.88
C THR A 675 -21.37 5.52 -2.87
N ASN A 676 -21.41 6.18 -1.70
CA ASN A 676 -21.67 7.62 -1.61
C ASN A 676 -21.16 8.26 -0.30
N PRO A 677 -19.84 8.41 -0.12
CA PRO A 677 -19.26 9.11 1.03
C PRO A 677 -19.45 10.63 0.98
N LEU A 678 -19.89 11.20 -0.16
CA LEU A 678 -20.14 12.63 -0.36
C LEU A 678 -21.65 12.92 -0.47
N CYS A 679 -22.40 12.57 0.56
CA CYS A 679 -23.84 12.78 0.58
C CYS A 679 -24.23 14.25 0.83
N ASN A 680 -25.34 14.66 0.25
CA ASN A 680 -25.97 15.95 0.56
C ASN A 680 -26.90 15.81 1.78
N PHE A 681 -27.11 16.90 2.51
CA PHE A 681 -27.96 16.93 3.69
C PHE A 681 -29.25 17.72 3.44
N ALA A 682 -30.39 17.02 3.44
CA ALA A 682 -31.70 17.65 3.39
C ALA A 682 -32.13 18.07 4.80
N ILE A 683 -32.24 19.38 5.02
CA ILE A 683 -32.58 19.95 6.33
C ILE A 683 -34.04 19.63 6.66
N PRO A 684 -34.35 19.13 7.87
CA PRO A 684 -35.73 18.87 8.30
C PRO A 684 -36.44 20.18 8.70
N THR A 685 -36.75 21.02 7.71
CA THR A 685 -37.32 22.38 7.90
C THR A 685 -38.66 22.40 8.66
N ASN A 686 -39.36 21.27 8.76
CA ASN A 686 -40.59 21.12 9.55
C ASN A 686 -40.35 20.90 11.06
N LEU A 687 -39.14 20.50 11.46
CA LEU A 687 -38.80 20.23 12.86
C LEU A 687 -38.05 21.40 13.52
N LEU A 688 -37.57 22.33 12.70
CA LEU A 688 -36.82 23.50 13.14
C LEU A 688 -37.74 24.72 13.28
N THR A 689 -37.49 25.54 14.30
CA THR A 689 -38.15 26.84 14.46
C THR A 689 -37.50 27.87 13.54
N PRO A 690 -38.23 28.89 13.06
CA PRO A 690 -37.61 29.99 12.33
C PRO A 690 -36.45 30.62 13.11
N GLY A 691 -35.34 30.87 12.43
CA GLY A 691 -34.08 31.32 13.03
C GLY A 691 -32.87 31.12 12.12
N THR A 692 -31.69 31.53 12.59
CA THR A 692 -30.42 31.31 11.90
C THR A 692 -29.70 30.12 12.50
N TYR A 693 -29.28 29.19 11.64
CA TYR A 693 -28.60 27.97 12.02
C TYR A 693 -27.21 27.92 11.41
N THR A 694 -26.24 27.37 12.15
CA THR A 694 -24.90 27.07 11.65
C THR A 694 -24.79 25.56 11.48
N VAL A 695 -24.39 25.11 10.29
CA VAL A 695 -24.16 23.70 10.00
C VAL A 695 -22.67 23.47 9.82
N LYS A 696 -22.16 22.41 10.44
CA LYS A 696 -20.82 21.88 10.27
C LYS A 696 -20.88 20.66 9.34
N LEU A 697 -19.97 20.62 8.37
CA LEU A 697 -19.63 19.42 7.61
C LEU A 697 -18.22 19.00 8.01
N GLU A 698 -18.05 17.75 8.39
CA GLU A 698 -16.76 17.11 8.58
C GLU A 698 -16.60 16.01 7.55
N VAL A 699 -15.46 15.96 6.85
CA VAL A 699 -15.13 14.90 5.90
C VAL A 699 -13.84 14.21 6.31
N LYS A 700 -13.76 12.92 6.04
CA LYS A 700 -12.63 12.07 6.39
C LYS A 700 -12.20 11.22 5.20
N ASP A 701 -10.90 11.18 4.94
CA ASP A 701 -10.29 10.37 3.88
C ASP A 701 -9.98 8.93 4.32
N SER A 702 -9.49 8.12 3.39
CA SER A 702 -9.19 6.71 3.64
C SER A 702 -8.03 6.49 4.60
N ALA A 703 -7.11 7.45 4.68
CA ALA A 703 -6.06 7.44 5.67
C ALA A 703 -6.63 7.79 7.06
N GLY A 704 -7.66 8.61 7.13
CA GLY A 704 -8.35 9.07 8.33
C GLY A 704 -7.99 10.50 8.76
N GLU A 705 -7.42 11.32 7.87
CA GLU A 705 -7.34 12.76 8.07
C GLU A 705 -8.73 13.38 7.92
N VAL A 706 -8.96 14.48 8.65
CA VAL A 706 -10.27 15.13 8.71
C VAL A 706 -10.17 16.59 8.30
N SER A 707 -11.23 17.08 7.67
CA SER A 707 -11.41 18.48 7.31
C SER A 707 -12.82 18.92 7.66
N SER A 708 -12.99 20.16 8.08
CA SER A 708 -14.32 20.68 8.42
C SER A 708 -14.58 22.04 7.81
N ALA A 709 -15.85 22.27 7.45
CA ALA A 709 -16.36 23.53 6.97
C ALA A 709 -17.65 23.87 7.73
N THR A 710 -17.96 25.15 7.84
CA THR A 710 -19.22 25.61 8.40
C THR A 710 -19.92 26.54 7.43
N ILE A 711 -21.25 26.52 7.43
CA ILE A 711 -22.08 27.46 6.69
C ILE A 711 -23.26 27.88 7.57
N THR A 712 -23.78 29.08 7.36
CA THR A 712 -25.01 29.54 8.00
C THR A 712 -26.16 29.53 7.00
N PHE A 713 -27.35 29.16 7.47
CA PHE A 713 -28.59 29.34 6.72
C PHE A 713 -29.66 29.97 7.62
N SER A 714 -30.56 30.71 7.00
CA SER A 714 -31.71 31.33 7.70
C SER A 714 -32.98 30.54 7.36
N LEU A 715 -33.65 30.03 8.37
CA LEU A 715 -34.97 29.43 8.26
C LEU A 715 -36.03 30.47 8.60
N LEU A 716 -36.86 30.82 7.62
CA LEU A 716 -37.93 31.78 7.75
C LEU A 716 -39.28 31.08 7.85
N ARG A 717 -40.27 31.71 8.48
CA ARG A 717 -41.64 31.19 8.45
C ARG A 717 -42.23 31.32 7.04
N ASP A 718 -42.82 30.26 6.52
CA ASP A 718 -43.53 30.31 5.24
C ASP A 718 -44.87 31.06 5.32
N ALA A 719 -45.50 31.32 4.18
CA ALA A 719 -46.87 31.82 4.13
C ALA A 719 -47.82 30.78 4.74
N VAL A 720 -48.81 31.25 5.51
CA VAL A 720 -49.83 30.39 6.12
C VAL A 720 -51.18 30.85 5.62
N ALA A 721 -51.87 29.98 4.89
CA ALA A 721 -53.24 30.22 4.47
C ALA A 721 -54.21 29.79 5.57
N ASP A 722 -55.12 30.67 5.97
CA ASP A 722 -56.18 30.32 6.92
C ASP A 722 -57.38 31.26 6.80
N PHE A 723 -58.58 30.80 7.17
CA PHE A 723 -59.79 31.61 7.09
C PHE A 723 -60.87 31.20 8.08
N LEU A 724 -61.71 32.18 8.46
CA LEU A 724 -62.89 31.98 9.29
C LEU A 724 -64.15 31.99 8.43
N CYS A 725 -65.21 31.35 8.93
CA CYS A 725 -66.51 31.31 8.30
C CYS A 725 -67.59 32.02 9.14
N SER A 726 -68.58 32.59 8.48
CA SER A 726 -69.75 33.21 9.11
C SER A 726 -71.02 32.96 8.30
N SER A 727 -72.14 32.70 8.98
CA SER A 727 -73.47 32.59 8.34
C SER A 727 -74.18 33.94 8.20
N ASP A 728 -73.72 34.97 8.90
CA ASP A 728 -74.37 36.28 9.02
C ASP A 728 -73.43 37.47 8.72
N ASN A 729 -72.18 37.19 8.35
CA ASN A 729 -71.12 38.17 8.10
C ASN A 729 -70.70 38.99 9.33
N GLN A 730 -71.06 38.56 10.55
CA GLN A 730 -70.75 39.26 11.81
C GLN A 730 -70.07 38.33 12.80
N ASN A 731 -70.61 37.12 12.98
CA ASN A 731 -70.11 36.12 13.90
C ASN A 731 -69.15 35.16 13.17
N TRP A 732 -67.86 35.45 13.27
CA TRP A 732 -66.78 34.67 12.65
C TRP A 732 -66.33 33.53 13.57
N LYS A 733 -66.31 32.31 13.04
CA LYS A 733 -65.91 31.11 13.76
C LYS A 733 -65.08 30.20 12.85
N ASN A 734 -64.50 29.16 13.43
CA ASN A 734 -63.94 28.06 12.63
C ASN A 734 -65.04 27.47 11.76
N CYS A 735 -64.68 27.08 10.53
CA CYS A 735 -65.64 26.65 9.53
C CYS A 735 -66.37 25.35 9.90
N GLU A 736 -65.78 24.52 10.76
CA GLU A 736 -66.38 23.30 11.29
C GLU A 736 -67.49 23.58 12.33
N GLU A 737 -67.50 24.77 12.94
CA GLU A 737 -68.46 25.13 14.00
C GLU A 737 -69.80 25.64 13.45
N ILE A 738 -69.83 26.07 12.19
CA ILE A 738 -71.05 26.53 11.54
C ILE A 738 -71.85 25.35 10.99
N LYS A 739 -73.19 25.44 11.07
CA LYS A 739 -74.11 24.42 10.55
C LYS A 739 -75.12 25.04 9.57
N PRO A 740 -74.65 25.52 8.41
CA PRO A 740 -75.51 26.17 7.42
C PRO A 740 -76.47 25.17 6.77
N PHE A 741 -77.59 25.65 6.23
CA PHE A 741 -78.47 24.84 5.39
C PHE A 741 -77.91 24.69 3.96
N ARG A 742 -78.32 23.65 3.24
CA ARG A 742 -77.98 23.52 1.81
C ARG A 742 -78.48 24.75 1.04
N ASN A 743 -77.65 25.26 0.14
CA ASN A 743 -77.83 26.50 -0.61
C ASN A 743 -77.84 27.77 0.23
N GLN A 744 -77.52 27.71 1.52
CA GLN A 744 -77.29 28.90 2.33
C GLN A 744 -76.00 29.58 1.89
N LYS A 745 -76.05 30.91 1.79
CA LYS A 745 -74.89 31.76 1.58
C LYS A 745 -74.07 31.83 2.87
N ILE A 746 -72.77 31.54 2.77
CA ILE A 746 -71.80 31.78 3.85
C ILE A 746 -70.81 32.87 3.43
N TYR A 747 -70.20 33.50 4.42
CA TYR A 747 -69.15 34.50 4.26
C TYR A 747 -67.84 33.91 4.78
N LEU A 748 -66.75 34.21 4.09
CA LEU A 748 -65.41 33.76 4.44
C LEU A 748 -64.58 35.00 4.78
N LYS A 749 -63.63 34.87 5.70
CA LYS A 749 -62.71 35.95 6.08
C LYS A 749 -61.30 35.40 6.12
N ASP A 750 -60.46 35.92 5.25
CA ASP A 750 -59.03 35.62 5.25
C ASP A 750 -58.39 36.07 6.58
N ILE A 751 -57.70 35.14 7.25
CA ILE A 751 -56.82 35.39 8.40
C ILE A 751 -55.39 34.90 8.14
N SER A 752 -55.06 34.68 6.87
CA SER A 752 -53.75 34.23 6.42
C SER A 752 -52.65 35.19 6.84
N THR A 753 -51.46 34.63 7.06
CA THR A 753 -50.25 35.40 7.38
C THR A 753 -49.25 35.28 6.23
N PRO A 754 -48.73 36.39 5.68
CA PRO A 754 -47.69 36.33 4.65
C PRO A 754 -46.40 35.70 5.19
N SER A 755 -45.53 35.22 4.30
CA SER A 755 -44.25 34.66 4.72
C SER A 755 -43.41 35.70 5.45
N GLU A 756 -42.46 35.26 6.25
CA GLU A 756 -41.51 36.19 6.87
C GLU A 756 -40.66 36.89 5.79
N GLY A 757 -40.55 38.22 5.89
CA GLY A 757 -39.95 39.07 4.86
C GLY A 757 -40.92 39.55 3.75
N ALA A 758 -42.13 38.97 3.68
CA ALA A 758 -43.22 39.49 2.86
C ALA A 758 -44.02 40.55 3.65
N THR A 759 -44.56 41.55 2.95
CA THR A 759 -45.32 42.65 3.59
C THR A 759 -46.82 42.51 3.42
N LYS A 760 -47.28 41.75 2.44
CA LYS A 760 -48.71 41.59 2.12
C LYS A 760 -49.00 40.35 1.27
N ILE A 761 -50.26 39.93 1.29
CA ILE A 761 -50.82 38.94 0.36
C ILE A 761 -51.26 39.68 -0.92
N VAL A 762 -50.74 39.26 -2.08
CA VAL A 762 -51.02 39.90 -3.38
C VAL A 762 -52.05 39.15 -4.21
N LYS A 763 -52.35 37.89 -3.87
CA LYS A 763 -53.38 37.09 -4.53
C LYS A 763 -54.06 36.16 -3.55
N ARG A 764 -55.39 36.04 -3.68
CA ARG A 764 -56.24 35.05 -3.02
C ARG A 764 -57.09 34.39 -4.07
N THR A 765 -57.16 33.06 -4.02
CA THR A 765 -57.97 32.23 -4.90
C THR A 765 -58.82 31.33 -4.02
N TRP A 766 -60.12 31.50 -4.08
CA TRP A 766 -61.09 30.75 -3.31
C TRP A 766 -61.76 29.69 -4.16
N LYS A 767 -61.82 28.46 -3.65
CA LYS A 767 -62.44 27.33 -4.34
C LYS A 767 -63.49 26.66 -3.46
N ILE A 768 -64.54 26.16 -4.10
CA ILE A 768 -65.55 25.28 -3.49
C ILE A 768 -65.61 23.98 -4.29
N ASN A 769 -65.37 22.85 -3.62
CA ASN A 769 -65.33 21.53 -4.24
C ASN A 769 -64.39 21.48 -5.46
N GLY A 770 -63.25 22.16 -5.37
CA GLY A 770 -62.26 22.28 -6.45
C GLY A 770 -62.54 23.35 -7.51
N ASN A 771 -63.74 23.95 -7.54
CA ASN A 771 -64.09 25.00 -8.49
C ASN A 771 -63.77 26.39 -7.93
N VAL A 772 -63.00 27.19 -8.66
CA VAL A 772 -62.69 28.58 -8.30
C VAL A 772 -63.97 29.42 -8.38
N PHE A 773 -64.33 30.12 -7.31
CA PHE A 773 -65.48 31.03 -7.28
C PHE A 773 -65.10 32.50 -7.00
N ASP A 774 -63.88 32.76 -6.51
CA ASP A 774 -63.31 34.11 -6.39
C ASP A 774 -61.79 34.05 -6.63
N SER A 775 -61.27 34.93 -7.50
CA SER A 775 -59.84 35.05 -7.80
C SER A 775 -59.34 36.50 -7.79
N ASP A 776 -60.18 37.45 -7.36
CA ASP A 776 -59.93 38.89 -7.46
C ASP A 776 -59.16 39.44 -6.24
N ASN A 777 -58.40 38.57 -5.57
CA ASN A 777 -57.70 38.86 -4.32
C ASN A 777 -58.64 39.35 -3.18
N ASN A 778 -59.89 38.89 -3.19
CA ASN A 778 -60.89 39.29 -2.20
C ASN A 778 -60.59 38.70 -0.82
N GLU A 779 -60.51 39.55 0.20
CA GLU A 779 -60.30 39.17 1.61
C GLU A 779 -61.53 38.54 2.25
N ASN A 780 -62.73 38.89 1.78
CA ASN A 780 -63.98 38.49 2.41
C ASN A 780 -65.04 38.05 1.39
N PRO A 781 -64.81 36.97 0.63
CA PRO A 781 -65.79 36.52 -0.36
C PRO A 781 -66.97 35.82 0.31
N SER A 782 -67.97 35.47 -0.51
CA SER A 782 -69.14 34.73 -0.04
C SER A 782 -69.61 33.75 -1.11
N VAL A 783 -70.14 32.61 -0.67
CA VAL A 783 -70.49 31.50 -1.56
C VAL A 783 -71.72 30.74 -1.05
N ASN A 784 -72.52 30.19 -1.95
CA ASN A 784 -73.62 29.27 -1.59
C ASN A 784 -73.07 27.85 -1.48
N LEU A 785 -73.57 27.06 -0.54
CA LEU A 785 -73.13 25.68 -0.33
C LEU A 785 -74.04 24.67 -1.07
N PRO A 786 -73.67 24.21 -2.28
CA PRO A 786 -74.56 23.38 -3.12
C PRO A 786 -74.74 21.95 -2.58
N GLU A 787 -73.75 21.42 -1.87
CA GLU A 787 -73.69 20.01 -1.51
C GLU A 787 -73.92 19.78 -0.02
N HIS A 788 -74.08 18.51 0.36
CA HIS A 788 -74.16 18.13 1.77
C HIS A 788 -72.80 18.32 2.49
N SER A 789 -71.70 18.05 1.79
CA SER A 789 -70.35 18.29 2.26
C SER A 789 -69.68 19.20 1.25
N ASN A 790 -69.12 20.32 1.70
CA ASN A 790 -68.49 21.29 0.83
C ASN A 790 -67.08 21.55 1.33
N VAL A 791 -66.09 21.37 0.46
CA VAL A 791 -64.69 21.69 0.77
C VAL A 791 -64.41 23.09 0.24
N ILE A 792 -64.19 24.02 1.16
CA ILE A 792 -63.75 25.37 0.83
C ILE A 792 -62.22 25.40 0.94
N GLU A 793 -61.54 25.81 -0.12
CA GLU A 793 -60.08 25.96 -0.15
C GLU A 793 -59.72 27.44 -0.40
N LEU A 794 -58.77 27.95 0.38
CA LEU A 794 -58.10 29.22 0.16
C LEU A 794 -56.67 28.95 -0.30
N GLU A 795 -56.30 29.48 -1.47
CA GLU A 795 -54.93 29.54 -1.98
C GLU A 795 -54.47 30.99 -2.01
N ILE A 796 -53.40 31.32 -1.29
CA ILE A 796 -52.81 32.66 -1.25
C ILE A 796 -51.47 32.72 -1.98
N VAL A 797 -51.10 33.90 -2.47
CA VAL A 797 -49.74 34.25 -2.91
C VAL A 797 -49.34 35.58 -2.27
N ASP A 798 -48.15 35.66 -1.67
CA ASP A 798 -47.62 36.91 -1.11
C ASP A 798 -46.73 37.71 -2.07
N ASP A 799 -46.30 38.90 -1.65
CA ASP A 799 -45.46 39.80 -2.45
C ASP A 799 -44.01 39.32 -2.65
N LYS A 800 -43.66 38.14 -2.11
CA LYS A 800 -42.43 37.40 -2.40
C LYS A 800 -42.67 36.18 -3.29
N GLY A 801 -43.91 35.98 -3.74
CA GLY A 801 -44.30 34.88 -4.62
C GLY A 801 -44.46 33.54 -3.90
N ARG A 802 -44.48 33.52 -2.56
CA ARG A 802 -44.75 32.29 -1.78
C ARG A 802 -46.22 31.96 -1.85
N THR A 803 -46.55 30.67 -1.85
CA THR A 803 -47.93 30.19 -1.94
C THR A 803 -48.29 29.31 -0.77
N ALA A 804 -49.49 29.47 -0.20
CA ALA A 804 -50.01 28.58 0.82
C ALA A 804 -51.46 28.20 0.53
N LYS A 805 -51.88 27.03 1.02
CA LYS A 805 -53.22 26.49 0.84
C LYS A 805 -53.76 25.95 2.15
N ASN A 806 -55.02 26.21 2.43
CA ASN A 806 -55.76 25.54 3.49
C ASN A 806 -57.19 25.27 3.05
N ALA A 807 -57.78 24.20 3.56
CA ALA A 807 -59.12 23.79 3.20
C ALA A 807 -59.92 23.32 4.42
N HIS A 808 -61.18 23.75 4.49
CA HIS A 808 -62.14 23.37 5.52
C HIS A 808 -63.34 22.64 4.91
N THR A 809 -63.81 21.60 5.58
CA THR A 809 -65.01 20.85 5.15
C THR A 809 -66.23 21.32 5.95
N ILE A 810 -67.22 21.85 5.25
CA ILE A 810 -68.45 22.39 5.84
C ILE A 810 -69.62 21.47 5.50
N SER A 811 -70.25 20.91 6.53
CA SER A 811 -71.43 20.07 6.39
C SER A 811 -72.71 20.91 6.43
N THR A 812 -73.58 20.76 5.44
CA THR A 812 -74.87 21.46 5.40
C THR A 812 -76.00 20.61 5.97
N LEU A 813 -76.90 21.25 6.71
CA LEU A 813 -78.17 20.66 7.10
C LEU A 813 -79.13 20.67 5.90
N LEU A 814 -79.85 19.57 5.69
CA LEU A 814 -80.98 19.60 4.77
C LEU A 814 -82.04 20.55 5.36
N PRO A 815 -82.63 21.45 4.55
CA PRO A 815 -83.76 22.24 5.03
C PRO A 815 -84.84 21.26 5.50
N LEU A 816 -85.32 21.45 6.73
CA LEU A 816 -86.46 20.68 7.23
C LEU A 816 -87.59 20.80 6.19
N PRO A 817 -88.26 19.69 5.81
CA PRO A 817 -89.40 19.78 4.91
C PRO A 817 -90.41 20.76 5.53
N TRP A 818 -90.85 21.69 4.70
CA TRP A 818 -91.83 22.70 5.02
C TRP A 818 -93.14 21.98 5.31
N TRP A 819 -93.38 21.66 6.58
CA TRP A 819 -94.65 21.14 7.04
C TRP A 819 -95.68 22.27 6.94
N ARG A 820 -96.65 22.09 6.04
CA ARG A 820 -97.86 22.90 5.97
C ARG A 820 -98.91 22.21 6.85
N GLU A 821 -99.34 22.85 7.92
CA GLU A 821 -100.52 22.41 8.67
C GLU A 821 -101.72 22.32 7.70
N ILE A 822 -102.29 21.13 7.55
CA ILE A 822 -103.57 20.94 6.86
C ILE A 822 -104.65 20.96 7.96
N PRO A 823 -105.54 21.97 8.00
CA PRO A 823 -106.63 22.00 8.99
C PRO A 823 -107.59 20.80 8.79
N PRO A 824 -108.07 20.15 9.86
CA PRO A 824 -108.85 18.91 9.76
C PRO A 824 -110.35 19.20 9.57
N THR A 825 -110.85 19.35 8.34
CA THR A 825 -112.32 19.49 8.12
C THR A 825 -112.91 18.94 6.82
N ILE A 826 -112.24 18.06 6.04
CA ILE A 826 -112.87 17.52 4.80
C ILE A 826 -112.85 15.98 4.67
N TRP A 827 -112.22 15.23 5.60
CA TRP A 827 -112.14 13.76 5.50
C TRP A 827 -113.24 13.00 6.26
N LEU A 828 -113.94 13.64 7.22
CA LEU A 828 -114.95 12.95 8.05
C LEU A 828 -116.33 12.82 7.39
N GLU A 829 -116.71 13.70 6.46
CA GLU A 829 -118.01 13.62 5.77
C GLU A 829 -118.06 12.54 4.68
N LYS A 830 -116.93 12.20 4.03
CA LYS A 830 -116.90 11.14 3.00
C LYS A 830 -116.71 9.74 3.56
N PHE A 831 -116.21 9.61 4.79
CA PHE A 831 -116.04 8.33 5.48
C PHE A 831 -117.34 7.84 6.15
N LEU A 832 -118.19 8.76 6.63
CA LEU A 832 -119.45 8.40 7.31
C LEU A 832 -120.61 8.06 6.34
N THR A 833 -120.58 8.52 5.08
CA THR A 833 -121.54 8.10 4.04
C THR A 833 -121.25 6.73 3.41
N SER A 834 -120.08 6.13 3.68
CA SER A 834 -119.70 4.81 3.14
C SER A 834 -119.97 3.64 4.10
N ILE A 835 -120.35 3.91 5.35
CA ILE A 835 -120.54 2.88 6.39
C ILE A 835 -122.03 2.64 6.72
N SER A 836 -122.95 3.50 6.27
CA SER A 836 -124.39 3.36 6.52
C SER A 836 -125.17 2.48 5.53
N SER A 837 -124.52 1.87 4.53
CA SER A 837 -125.16 1.01 3.51
C SER A 837 -124.81 -0.48 3.62
N PHE A 838 -124.10 -0.93 4.67
CA PHE A 838 -123.63 -2.33 4.77
C PHE A 838 -124.12 -3.16 5.98
N PHE A 839 -125.04 -2.64 6.81
CA PHE A 839 -125.72 -3.47 7.83
C PHE A 839 -127.25 -3.25 7.84
N LEU A 840 -127.90 -4.00 6.94
CA LEU A 840 -129.01 -4.93 7.21
C LEU A 840 -130.30 -4.42 7.91
N LYS A 841 -131.38 -4.42 7.12
CA LYS A 841 -132.74 -4.94 7.43
C LYS A 841 -132.73 -6.24 8.29
N PRO A 842 -133.87 -6.77 8.79
CA PRO A 842 -135.24 -6.23 8.94
C PRO A 842 -135.99 -6.66 10.22
N GLY A 843 -137.14 -6.03 10.51
CA GLY A 843 -138.18 -6.59 11.40
C GLY A 843 -139.38 -5.65 11.59
N LEU A 844 -140.51 -5.99 10.95
CA LEU A 844 -141.83 -5.33 10.89
C LEU A 844 -141.95 -4.05 10.05
#